data_AF-A0A4T0CM28-F1
#
_entry.id   AF-A0A4T0CM28-F1
#
_cell.length_a   1.000
_cell.length_b   1.000
_cell.length_c   1.000
_cell.angle_alpha   90.00
_cell.angle_beta   90.00
_cell.angle_gamma   90.00
#
_symmetry.space_group_name_H-M   'P 1'
#
loop_
_entity.id
_entity.type
_entity.pdbx_description
1 polymer ?
#
loop_
_entity_poly.entity_id
_entity_poly.type
_entity_poly.pdbx_seq_one_letter_code
_entity_poly.pdbx_strand_id
1 'polypeptide(L)'
;MRNTHLKGLMAQPSHPSPSETSRAREVFKCLEAFETSIHPLQFSDNDGLKDRVPVGSDDTALAAFAQLGALRLKAQRCMITLISKDEEYILAESTRTLSLQSDLVHNSRDALWLGTTRFPREEGFTLAGLTQWSTTKEHRDVPEEDGYYYTDGISPHWYIVSDIRQNPELQKLMLVTAGPDLRFYASVPIRTSTGLVVGCYCILDDRPRFGISAEEMVFMEDIADTIMGHLEAKRTALQRQRGDRLIKGLALFSEGKDSLREWWLDTHSRKARGEGARRRRASIEEDKVQNERADEELGMTYRADDIPHGRQTPVVDGKPLEPSKELVQAPKPSVKTGHLAPDKHEGFDLGREVNAAFARSSNLMREALSCEGVAFIDADFHRSKESTKNQESSSTEPESDTATASSGPESASPKHQPSVPPDAQCALLGFSTKVKSTVRGFDASAKHSSLPKAFIRSLVRRYPMGKVFNYHDGKALSSSSGTELSSDDISEGAKNNRSRKRRSREFVDAMTLADVFSTPRSIAFLPLWDSRRERWRSAVFVWNNCPGRFLDKAEDVTYLAAFSNSLMAELSRLDAIAADQAKATFISSVSHELRSPLHGVLAGVELLQESDLNNYQQEMTTTISMAGKTLLDTINNILDFTKINSFTDLERKDRKDKDLTRNAGFKTADMGEVGVTSVVDLAVLTENVVDTTVTAKSFQSSKAQQDDEDELAPKTPKAVAVVLNIAKRSNWNLSISPGSWTRVKF
;
A
#
# COMPACT_ATOMS: atom_id res chain seq x y z
N MET A 1 7.09 59.62 -48.96
CA MET A 1 8.21 59.22 -48.07
C MET A 1 7.68 59.17 -46.63
N ARG A 2 7.83 58.01 -45.97
CA ARG A 2 7.71 57.71 -44.50
C ARG A 2 6.35 58.02 -43.83
N ASN A 3 5.44 57.09 -43.51
CA ASN A 3 5.45 55.77 -42.83
C ASN A 3 5.47 55.85 -41.28
N THR A 4 4.72 54.94 -40.62
CA THR A 4 4.44 54.68 -39.17
C THR A 4 3.09 55.21 -38.63
N HIS A 5 2.25 54.47 -37.90
CA HIS A 5 2.06 53.02 -37.67
C HIS A 5 0.63 52.84 -37.09
N LEU A 6 -0.26 52.12 -37.78
CA LEU A 6 -1.45 51.52 -37.17
C LEU A 6 -0.97 50.35 -36.28
N LYS A 7 -1.27 50.40 -34.97
CA LYS A 7 -1.21 49.23 -34.11
C LYS A 7 -2.48 48.41 -34.34
N GLY A 8 -2.31 47.31 -35.06
CA GLY A 8 -3.35 46.30 -35.25
C GLY A 8 -3.72 45.64 -33.92
N LEU A 9 -5.02 45.38 -33.78
CA LEU A 9 -5.59 44.42 -32.86
C LEU A 9 -4.85 43.09 -33.03
N MET A 10 -3.90 42.79 -32.14
CA MET A 10 -3.42 41.44 -31.95
C MET A 10 -4.53 40.69 -31.21
N ALA A 11 -5.24 39.81 -31.93
CA ALA A 11 -6.01 38.75 -31.32
C ALA A 11 -5.06 37.99 -30.38
N GLN A 12 -5.32 38.10 -29.07
CA GLN A 12 -4.65 37.26 -28.09
C GLN A 12 -4.88 35.79 -28.45
N PRO A 13 -3.89 34.91 -28.25
CA PRO A 13 -4.08 33.49 -28.51
C PRO A 13 -5.19 32.98 -27.60
N SER A 14 -6.27 32.47 -28.18
CA SER A 14 -7.33 31.79 -27.45
C SER A 14 -6.72 30.65 -26.64
N HIS A 15 -6.64 30.85 -25.33
CA HIS A 15 -6.29 29.77 -24.43
C HIS A 15 -7.28 28.63 -24.63
N PRO A 16 -6.83 27.37 -24.73
CA PRO A 16 -7.75 26.25 -24.86
C PRO A 16 -8.68 26.26 -23.65
N SER A 17 -9.99 26.30 -23.91
CA SER A 17 -10.99 26.12 -22.85
C SER A 17 -10.63 24.84 -22.08
N PRO A 18 -10.71 24.87 -20.73
CA PRO A 18 -10.46 23.68 -19.96
C PRO A 18 -11.42 22.59 -20.43
N SER A 19 -10.88 21.39 -20.70
CA SER A 19 -11.75 20.27 -21.10
C SER A 19 -12.79 20.04 -20.00
N GLU A 20 -14.03 19.81 -20.40
CA GLU A 20 -15.17 19.57 -19.49
C GLU A 20 -14.84 18.51 -18.42
N THR A 21 -13.98 17.56 -18.77
CA THR A 21 -13.53 16.51 -17.87
C THR A 21 -12.53 16.98 -16.81
N SER A 22 -11.68 17.97 -17.12
CA SER A 22 -10.80 18.59 -16.13
C SER A 22 -11.61 19.28 -15.02
N ARG A 23 -12.72 19.93 -15.40
CA ARG A 23 -13.67 20.57 -14.50
C ARG A 23 -14.40 19.55 -13.64
N ALA A 24 -14.98 18.51 -14.27
CA ALA A 24 -15.65 17.43 -13.56
C ALA A 24 -14.74 16.76 -12.51
N ARG A 25 -13.47 16.52 -12.83
CA ARG A 25 -12.49 16.00 -11.86
C ARG A 25 -12.32 16.91 -10.65
N GLU A 26 -12.25 18.22 -10.86
CA GLU A 26 -12.06 19.17 -9.76
C GLU A 26 -13.32 19.29 -8.89
N VAL A 27 -14.49 19.19 -9.50
CA VAL A 27 -15.78 19.11 -8.81
C VAL A 27 -15.83 17.89 -7.89
N PHE A 28 -15.45 16.71 -8.39
CA PHE A 28 -15.44 15.49 -7.57
C PHE A 28 -14.45 15.56 -6.40
N LYS A 29 -13.29 16.22 -6.59
CA LYS A 29 -12.36 16.48 -5.48
C LYS A 29 -12.97 17.38 -4.39
N CYS A 30 -13.83 18.32 -4.77
CA CYS A 30 -14.56 19.14 -3.81
C CYS A 30 -15.69 18.35 -3.12
N LEU A 31 -16.31 17.41 -3.84
CA LEU A 31 -17.38 16.55 -3.33
C LEU A 31 -16.91 15.44 -2.38
N GLU A 32 -15.60 15.10 -2.36
CA GLU A 32 -15.06 13.99 -1.54
C GLU A 32 -15.48 14.09 -0.06
N ALA A 33 -15.64 15.31 0.48
CA ALA A 33 -16.05 15.55 1.86
C ALA A 33 -17.56 15.46 2.14
N PHE A 34 -18.40 15.39 1.10
CA PHE A 34 -19.85 15.58 1.22
C PHE A 34 -20.67 14.43 0.60
N GLU A 35 -20.02 13.45 -0.01
CA GLU A 35 -20.68 12.44 -0.86
C GLU A 35 -21.75 11.60 -0.12
N THR A 36 -21.52 11.28 1.16
CA THR A 36 -22.48 10.50 1.96
C THR A 36 -23.79 11.23 2.26
N SER A 37 -23.77 12.56 2.14
CA SER A 37 -24.83 13.46 2.59
C SER A 37 -25.71 13.98 1.44
N ILE A 38 -25.39 13.62 0.19
CA ILE A 38 -26.07 14.12 -1.00
C ILE A 38 -26.89 13.01 -1.65
N HIS A 39 -28.21 13.13 -1.53
CA HIS A 39 -29.14 12.15 -2.09
C HIS A 39 -29.58 12.52 -3.52
N PRO A 40 -29.75 11.53 -4.42
CA PRO A 40 -30.27 11.80 -5.77
C PRO A 40 -31.73 12.25 -5.71
N LEU A 41 -32.06 13.28 -6.47
CA LEU A 41 -33.43 13.70 -6.77
C LEU A 41 -33.88 13.01 -8.05
N GLN A 42 -34.97 12.24 -7.96
CA GLN A 42 -35.64 11.67 -9.12
C GLN A 42 -36.83 12.54 -9.48
N PHE A 43 -36.85 13.05 -10.70
CA PHE A 43 -38.02 13.72 -11.27
C PHE A 43 -38.97 12.65 -11.83
N SER A 44 -39.75 11.98 -10.96
CA SER A 44 -40.88 11.16 -11.41
C SER A 44 -42.11 12.04 -11.61
N ASP A 45 -42.87 11.84 -12.69
CA ASP A 45 -44.07 12.58 -13.09
C ASP A 45 -44.82 13.25 -11.91
N ASN A 46 -44.51 14.53 -11.67
CA ASN A 46 -45.11 15.48 -10.72
C ASN A 46 -45.28 15.12 -9.21
N ASP A 47 -45.15 13.86 -8.79
CA ASP A 47 -45.35 13.45 -7.38
C ASP A 47 -44.05 13.32 -6.58
N GLY A 48 -42.90 13.12 -7.24
CA GLY A 48 -41.63 12.80 -6.56
C GLY A 48 -41.07 13.91 -5.65
N LEU A 49 -41.43 15.17 -5.90
CA LEU A 49 -40.99 16.32 -5.09
C LEU A 49 -41.89 16.58 -3.88
N LYS A 50 -43.13 16.08 -3.88
CA LYS A 50 -44.11 16.34 -2.80
C LYS A 50 -43.96 15.41 -1.59
N ASP A 51 -43.51 14.18 -1.82
CA ASP A 51 -43.37 13.17 -0.76
C ASP A 51 -41.96 13.11 -0.13
N ARG A 52 -41.00 13.87 -0.68
CA ARG A 52 -39.63 13.92 -0.17
C ARG A 52 -39.53 14.88 1.01
N VAL A 53 -38.79 14.46 2.04
CA VAL A 53 -38.34 15.34 3.13
C VAL A 53 -36.94 15.89 2.78
N PRO A 54 -36.80 17.20 2.55
CA PRO A 54 -35.50 17.82 2.32
C PRO A 54 -34.62 17.77 3.58
N VAL A 55 -33.32 17.56 3.41
CA VAL A 55 -32.34 17.49 4.50
C VAL A 55 -31.32 18.60 4.34
N GLY A 56 -30.94 19.26 5.44
CA GLY A 56 -29.96 20.34 5.46
C GLY A 56 -28.54 19.88 5.20
N SER A 57 -27.62 20.83 5.11
CA SER A 57 -26.19 20.51 4.95
C SER A 57 -25.59 19.99 6.25
N ASP A 58 -24.88 18.87 6.18
CA ASP A 58 -24.05 18.37 7.28
C ASP A 58 -22.89 19.33 7.61
N ASP A 59 -22.52 20.21 6.66
CA ASP A 59 -21.53 21.26 6.89
C ASP A 59 -22.20 22.56 7.30
N THR A 60 -22.22 22.79 8.62
CA THR A 60 -22.81 23.99 9.22
C THR A 60 -22.18 25.29 8.72
N ALA A 61 -20.91 25.26 8.25
CA ALA A 61 -20.28 26.45 7.69
C ALA A 61 -20.84 26.79 6.30
N LEU A 62 -21.04 25.79 5.43
CA LEU A 62 -21.69 25.99 4.14
C LEU A 62 -23.15 26.44 4.31
N ALA A 63 -23.88 25.84 5.25
CA ALA A 63 -25.22 26.29 5.61
C ALA A 63 -25.23 27.74 6.10
N ALA A 64 -24.27 28.13 6.94
CA ALA A 64 -24.13 29.50 7.41
C ALA A 64 -23.78 30.50 6.27
N PHE A 65 -22.92 30.11 5.32
CA PHE A 65 -22.61 30.94 4.15
C PHE A 65 -23.85 31.15 3.27
N ALA A 66 -24.62 30.09 2.99
CA ALA A 66 -25.88 30.21 2.28
C ALA A 66 -26.88 31.11 3.05
N GLN A 67 -27.03 30.90 4.36
CA GLN A 67 -27.93 31.72 5.18
C GLN A 67 -27.52 33.20 5.20
N LEU A 68 -26.21 33.48 5.22
CA LEU A 68 -25.68 34.85 5.15
C LEU A 68 -26.09 35.53 3.83
N GLY A 69 -26.10 34.80 2.71
CA GLY A 69 -26.66 35.25 1.44
C GLY A 69 -28.14 35.61 1.53
N ALA A 70 -28.95 34.70 2.07
CA ALA A 70 -30.38 34.92 2.25
C ALA A 70 -30.66 36.17 3.12
N LEU A 71 -29.88 36.37 4.19
CA LEU A 71 -30.02 37.51 5.09
C LEU A 71 -29.54 38.83 4.46
N ARG A 72 -28.30 38.87 3.97
CA ARG A 72 -27.66 40.11 3.50
C ARG A 72 -28.27 40.62 2.21
N LEU A 73 -28.63 39.72 1.30
CA LEU A 73 -29.29 40.03 0.02
C LEU A 73 -30.82 40.06 0.15
N LYS A 74 -31.35 39.90 1.38
CA LYS A 74 -32.78 39.87 1.69
C LYS A 74 -33.57 38.88 0.82
N ALA A 75 -32.92 37.81 0.35
CA ALA A 75 -33.48 36.77 -0.51
C ALA A 75 -34.32 35.77 0.30
N GLN A 76 -35.24 35.06 -0.35
CA GLN A 76 -35.99 34.00 0.32
C GLN A 76 -35.05 32.85 0.69
N ARG A 77 -34.21 32.44 -0.25
CA ARG A 77 -33.26 31.35 -0.05
C ARG A 77 -31.98 31.58 -0.85
N CYS A 78 -30.94 30.88 -0.44
CA CYS A 78 -29.65 30.86 -1.09
C CYS A 78 -29.16 29.41 -1.18
N MET A 79 -28.46 29.10 -2.25
CA MET A 79 -27.91 27.78 -2.50
C MET A 79 -26.44 27.87 -2.92
N ILE A 80 -25.68 26.87 -2.50
CA ILE A 80 -24.31 26.63 -2.92
C ILE A 80 -24.34 25.35 -3.76
N THR A 81 -24.00 25.46 -5.05
CA THR A 81 -24.05 24.33 -5.96
C THR A 81 -22.68 24.05 -6.59
N LEU A 82 -22.40 22.76 -6.83
CA LEU A 82 -21.31 22.29 -7.67
C LEU A 82 -21.88 21.59 -8.89
N ILE A 83 -21.25 21.77 -10.04
CA ILE A 83 -21.78 21.28 -11.31
C ILE A 83 -20.77 20.27 -11.84
N SER A 84 -21.19 19.04 -12.15
CA SER A 84 -20.37 18.04 -12.85
C SER A 84 -20.71 18.03 -14.34
N LYS A 85 -20.30 17.00 -15.08
CA LYS A 85 -20.64 16.84 -16.49
C LYS A 85 -22.15 16.62 -16.67
N ASP A 86 -22.71 15.69 -15.90
CA ASP A 86 -24.07 15.19 -16.09
C ASP A 86 -25.04 15.59 -14.96
N GLU A 87 -24.51 16.01 -13.80
CA GLU A 87 -25.31 16.31 -12.60
C GLU A 87 -24.91 17.64 -11.97
N GLU A 88 -25.85 18.27 -11.29
CA GLU A 88 -25.64 19.39 -10.37
C GLU A 88 -25.90 18.94 -8.92
N TYR A 89 -25.07 19.40 -8.00
CA TYR A 89 -25.03 19.02 -6.58
C TYR A 89 -25.25 20.26 -5.73
N ILE A 90 -26.34 20.29 -4.94
CA ILE A 90 -26.58 21.30 -3.91
C ILE A 90 -25.84 20.85 -2.66
N LEU A 91 -24.80 21.59 -2.29
CA LEU A 91 -24.02 21.33 -1.06
C LEU A 91 -24.69 21.91 0.17
N ALA A 92 -25.37 23.04 0.00
CA ALA A 92 -26.14 23.69 1.05
C ALA A 92 -27.27 24.51 0.45
N GLU A 93 -28.43 24.43 1.08
CA GLU A 93 -29.53 25.35 0.92
C GLU A 93 -29.82 25.97 2.29
N SER A 94 -30.07 27.27 2.35
CA SER A 94 -30.53 27.91 3.57
C SER A 94 -31.42 29.11 3.30
N THR A 95 -32.31 29.37 4.26
CA THR A 95 -33.25 30.49 4.26
C THR A 95 -32.95 31.41 5.45
N ARG A 96 -33.68 32.53 5.55
CA ARG A 96 -33.40 33.57 6.55
C ARG A 96 -33.55 33.08 8.00
N THR A 97 -34.48 32.17 8.27
CA THR A 97 -34.79 31.71 9.64
C THR A 97 -34.55 30.22 9.90
N LEU A 98 -34.02 29.47 8.92
CA LEU A 98 -33.64 28.07 9.12
C LEU A 98 -32.55 27.94 10.19
N SER A 99 -32.77 27.05 11.16
CA SER A 99 -31.75 26.74 12.16
C SER A 99 -30.60 25.94 11.57
N LEU A 100 -29.36 26.35 11.87
CA LEU A 100 -28.14 25.63 11.50
C LEU A 100 -27.96 24.30 12.27
N GLN A 101 -28.87 23.97 13.19
CA GLN A 101 -28.79 22.76 14.04
C GLN A 101 -29.98 21.81 13.84
N SER A 102 -31.07 22.29 13.23
CA SER A 102 -32.27 21.48 13.03
C SER A 102 -33.09 21.99 11.86
N ASP A 103 -33.31 21.13 10.89
CA ASP A 103 -34.10 21.43 9.69
C ASP A 103 -35.59 21.69 9.96
N LEU A 104 -36.06 21.41 11.18
CA LEU A 104 -37.46 21.59 11.59
C LEU A 104 -37.74 22.97 12.20
N VAL A 105 -36.70 23.75 12.49
CA VAL A 105 -36.84 25.05 13.15
C VAL A 105 -36.65 26.15 12.13
N HIS A 106 -37.78 26.69 11.65
CA HIS A 106 -37.85 27.79 10.68
C HIS A 106 -39.24 28.44 10.70
N ASN A 107 -39.38 29.60 10.06
CA ASN A 107 -40.70 30.18 9.79
C ASN A 107 -41.43 29.43 8.67
N SER A 108 -42.74 29.62 8.55
CA SER A 108 -43.62 28.89 7.61
C SER A 108 -43.29 29.06 6.11
N ARG A 109 -42.43 30.02 5.73
CA ARG A 109 -41.95 30.23 4.35
C ARG A 109 -40.46 29.94 4.13
N ASP A 110 -39.79 29.55 5.21
CA ASP A 110 -38.33 29.40 5.27
C ASP A 110 -37.92 27.92 5.42
N ALA A 111 -38.84 27.00 5.13
CA ALA A 111 -38.53 25.58 5.04
C ALA A 111 -37.53 25.31 3.90
N LEU A 112 -36.70 24.28 4.08
CA LEU A 112 -35.89 23.71 3.01
C LEU A 112 -36.81 23.25 1.87
N TRP A 113 -36.37 23.48 0.64
CA TRP A 113 -37.08 23.03 -0.54
C TRP A 113 -36.45 21.79 -1.16
N LEU A 114 -35.15 21.85 -1.47
CA LEU A 114 -34.40 20.75 -2.06
C LEU A 114 -33.46 20.12 -1.03
N GLY A 115 -32.90 20.94 -0.14
CA GLY A 115 -31.85 20.55 0.78
C GLY A 115 -30.58 20.13 0.05
N THR A 116 -29.78 19.28 0.68
CA THR A 116 -28.65 18.64 0.03
C THR A 116 -29.14 17.56 -0.94
N THR A 117 -28.87 17.77 -2.22
CA THR A 117 -29.34 16.88 -3.26
C THR A 117 -28.49 16.96 -4.52
N ARG A 118 -28.56 15.94 -5.36
CA ARG A 118 -28.05 15.98 -6.74
C ARG A 118 -29.15 15.71 -7.74
N PHE A 119 -29.08 16.32 -8.92
CA PHE A 119 -30.08 16.16 -9.99
C PHE A 119 -29.43 16.32 -11.38
N PRO A 120 -30.07 15.83 -12.46
CA PRO A 120 -29.59 16.02 -13.84
C PRO A 120 -29.28 17.49 -14.15
N ARG A 121 -28.10 17.75 -14.70
CA ARG A 121 -27.62 19.12 -14.94
C ARG A 121 -28.55 19.96 -15.85
N GLU A 122 -29.30 19.32 -16.73
CA GLU A 122 -30.26 19.98 -17.63
C GLU A 122 -31.43 20.64 -16.89
N GLU A 123 -31.72 20.19 -15.67
CA GLU A 123 -32.81 20.71 -14.83
C GLU A 123 -32.36 21.92 -13.97
N GLY A 124 -31.08 22.31 -14.06
CA GLY A 124 -30.49 23.37 -13.26
C GLY A 124 -30.47 24.74 -13.93
N PHE A 125 -30.66 25.81 -13.15
CA PHE A 125 -30.53 27.18 -13.62
C PHE A 125 -29.09 27.52 -14.07
N THR A 126 -28.10 26.81 -13.55
CA THR A 126 -26.69 27.15 -13.73
C THR A 126 -26.13 26.83 -15.11
N LEU A 127 -26.81 25.94 -15.86
CA LEU A 127 -26.32 25.45 -17.14
C LEU A 127 -26.09 26.60 -18.14
N ALA A 128 -27.01 27.56 -18.20
CA ALA A 128 -26.89 28.73 -19.07
C ALA A 128 -25.69 29.60 -18.70
N GLY A 129 -25.50 29.87 -17.39
CA GLY A 129 -24.39 30.67 -16.88
C GLY A 129 -23.02 30.03 -17.12
N LEU A 130 -22.92 28.70 -16.95
CA LEU A 130 -21.65 27.97 -17.04
C LEU A 130 -20.91 28.16 -18.37
N THR A 131 -21.66 28.29 -19.47
CA THR A 131 -21.08 28.54 -20.81
C THR A 131 -20.34 29.87 -20.88
N GLN A 132 -20.89 30.93 -20.28
CA GLN A 132 -20.30 32.26 -20.25
C GLN A 132 -19.21 32.38 -19.19
N TRP A 133 -19.42 31.82 -18.00
CA TRP A 133 -18.44 31.89 -16.91
C TRP A 133 -17.10 31.26 -17.28
N SER A 134 -17.13 30.25 -18.15
CA SER A 134 -15.93 29.56 -18.63
C SER A 134 -15.07 30.38 -19.61
N THR A 135 -15.54 31.54 -20.06
CA THR A 135 -14.83 32.40 -21.03
C THR A 135 -13.77 33.30 -20.41
N THR A 136 -13.88 33.59 -19.11
CA THR A 136 -12.90 34.39 -18.37
C THR A 136 -12.42 33.65 -17.13
N LYS A 137 -11.23 34.02 -16.64
CA LYS A 137 -10.70 33.60 -15.34
C LYS A 137 -10.53 34.77 -14.38
N GLU A 138 -10.69 35.99 -14.88
CA GLU A 138 -10.44 37.21 -14.12
C GLU A 138 -11.68 37.58 -13.32
N HIS A 139 -11.46 38.38 -12.28
CA HIS A 139 -12.56 39.04 -11.58
C HIS A 139 -13.14 40.15 -12.44
N ARG A 140 -14.36 40.55 -12.12
CA ARG A 140 -15.05 41.62 -12.80
C ARG A 140 -14.48 42.97 -12.33
N ASP A 141 -14.34 43.92 -13.25
CA ASP A 141 -14.02 45.30 -12.87
C ASP A 141 -15.21 45.95 -12.14
N VAL A 142 -15.01 46.49 -10.94
CA VAL A 142 -16.07 47.17 -10.19
C VAL A 142 -16.39 48.52 -10.86
N PRO A 143 -17.67 48.83 -11.16
CA PRO A 143 -18.03 50.10 -11.78
C PRO A 143 -17.74 51.25 -10.82
N GLU A 144 -17.29 52.38 -11.36
CA GLU A 144 -17.02 53.59 -10.58
C GLU A 144 -18.29 54.36 -10.21
N GLU A 145 -19.42 54.06 -10.86
CA GLU A 145 -20.71 54.72 -10.64
C GLU A 145 -21.38 54.26 -9.34
N ASP A 146 -21.66 55.21 -8.45
CA ASP A 146 -22.42 54.95 -7.23
C ASP A 146 -23.87 54.58 -7.54
N GLY A 147 -24.39 53.56 -6.85
CA GLY A 147 -25.74 53.04 -7.09
C GLY A 147 -25.92 52.23 -8.38
N TYR A 148 -24.86 51.75 -9.01
CA TYR A 148 -24.96 50.86 -10.18
C TYR A 148 -25.64 49.52 -9.84
N TYR A 149 -26.47 49.01 -10.76
CA TYR A 149 -27.14 47.71 -10.65
C TYR A 149 -26.83 46.82 -11.86
N TYR A 150 -26.51 45.55 -11.60
CA TYR A 150 -26.55 44.49 -12.61
C TYR A 150 -27.98 44.00 -12.75
N THR A 151 -28.50 44.08 -13.97
CA THR A 151 -29.87 43.71 -14.31
C THR A 151 -29.90 42.37 -15.05
N ASP A 152 -31.08 42.00 -15.57
CA ASP A 152 -31.30 40.76 -16.32
C ASP A 152 -30.23 40.49 -17.40
N GLY A 153 -29.65 39.28 -17.40
CA GLY A 153 -28.67 38.89 -18.39
C GLY A 153 -27.69 37.81 -17.93
N ILE A 154 -26.82 37.38 -18.84
CA ILE A 154 -25.71 36.46 -18.55
C ILE A 154 -24.42 37.17 -18.94
N SER A 155 -23.44 37.15 -18.04
CA SER A 155 -22.10 37.67 -18.27
C SER A 155 -21.05 36.61 -17.94
N PRO A 156 -19.76 36.86 -18.24
CA PRO A 156 -18.66 36.01 -17.77
C PRO A 156 -18.52 35.91 -16.23
N HIS A 157 -19.24 36.74 -15.46
CA HIS A 157 -19.11 36.84 -14.01
C HIS A 157 -20.42 36.59 -13.25
N TRP A 158 -21.58 36.65 -13.90
CA TRP A 158 -22.86 36.49 -13.22
C TRP A 158 -23.96 36.00 -14.17
N TYR A 159 -25.05 35.49 -13.61
CA TYR A 159 -26.30 35.22 -14.31
C TYR A 159 -27.48 35.70 -13.46
N ILE A 160 -28.25 36.65 -13.98
CA ILE A 160 -29.43 37.25 -13.32
C ILE A 160 -30.65 37.06 -14.20
N VAL A 161 -31.75 36.63 -13.57
CA VAL A 161 -33.09 36.53 -14.13
C VAL A 161 -34.04 37.27 -13.20
N SER A 162 -34.56 38.39 -13.69
CA SER A 162 -35.36 39.36 -12.93
C SER A 162 -36.77 38.83 -12.65
N ASP A 163 -37.38 38.15 -13.62
CA ASP A 163 -38.64 37.40 -13.48
C ASP A 163 -38.61 36.11 -14.34
N ILE A 164 -38.54 34.94 -13.72
CA ILE A 164 -38.48 33.63 -14.39
C ILE A 164 -39.68 33.41 -15.34
N ARG A 165 -40.84 34.00 -15.04
CA ARG A 165 -42.03 33.91 -15.90
C ARG A 165 -41.87 34.62 -17.25
N GLN A 166 -40.84 35.44 -17.41
CA GLN A 166 -40.50 36.07 -18.68
C GLN A 166 -39.56 35.20 -19.53
N ASN A 167 -39.02 34.12 -18.97
CA ASN A 167 -38.13 33.19 -19.64
C ASN A 167 -38.84 31.84 -19.89
N PRO A 168 -39.28 31.55 -21.14
CA PRO A 168 -40.02 30.32 -21.46
C PRO A 168 -39.20 29.04 -21.27
N GLU A 169 -37.88 29.08 -21.39
CA GLU A 169 -37.04 27.89 -21.23
C GLU A 169 -36.92 27.50 -19.76
N LEU A 170 -36.73 28.48 -18.87
CA LEU A 170 -36.68 28.22 -17.44
C LEU A 170 -38.01 27.73 -16.87
N GLN A 171 -39.14 28.19 -17.44
CA GLN A 171 -40.47 27.73 -17.02
C GLN A 171 -40.74 26.26 -17.29
N LYS A 172 -40.00 25.63 -18.22
CA LYS A 172 -40.14 24.20 -18.52
C LYS A 172 -39.40 23.32 -17.52
N LEU A 173 -38.44 23.89 -16.77
CA LEU A 173 -37.65 23.12 -15.81
C LEU A 173 -38.58 22.52 -14.75
N MET A 174 -38.35 21.25 -14.42
CA MET A 174 -39.09 20.55 -13.36
C MET A 174 -38.95 21.30 -12.03
N LEU A 175 -37.79 21.90 -11.81
CA LEU A 175 -37.50 22.70 -10.63
C LEU A 175 -38.39 23.95 -10.49
N VAL A 176 -38.82 24.55 -11.61
CA VAL A 176 -39.74 25.70 -11.59
C VAL A 176 -41.19 25.26 -11.49
N THR A 177 -41.56 24.19 -12.17
CA THR A 177 -42.96 23.71 -12.22
C THR A 177 -43.40 22.99 -10.95
N ALA A 178 -42.50 22.23 -10.31
CA ALA A 178 -42.78 21.51 -9.08
C ALA A 178 -42.36 22.29 -7.80
N GLY A 179 -41.64 23.39 -7.96
CA GLY A 179 -41.06 24.18 -6.87
C GLY A 179 -41.99 25.24 -6.25
N PRO A 180 -41.48 26.04 -5.29
CA PRO A 180 -42.15 27.26 -4.83
C PRO A 180 -42.36 28.24 -6.00
N ASP A 181 -43.26 29.22 -5.86
CA ASP A 181 -43.55 30.26 -6.89
C ASP A 181 -42.30 31.13 -7.14
N LEU A 182 -41.34 30.58 -7.87
CA LEU A 182 -40.01 31.10 -8.04
C LEU A 182 -40.02 32.19 -9.11
N ARG A 183 -39.51 33.36 -8.75
CA ARG A 183 -39.60 34.55 -9.60
C ARG A 183 -38.27 35.15 -9.91
N PHE A 184 -37.33 35.17 -8.96
CA PHE A 184 -36.02 35.77 -9.18
C PHE A 184 -34.91 34.74 -8.99
N TYR A 185 -33.88 34.84 -9.82
CA TYR A 185 -32.66 34.05 -9.71
C TYR A 185 -31.44 34.94 -9.99
N ALA A 186 -30.43 34.89 -9.12
CA ALA A 186 -29.13 35.51 -9.40
C ALA A 186 -28.01 34.60 -8.91
N SER A 187 -26.92 34.51 -9.67
CA SER A 187 -25.79 33.63 -9.36
C SER A 187 -24.46 34.19 -9.82
N VAL A 188 -23.42 33.81 -9.09
CA VAL A 188 -22.01 34.06 -9.42
C VAL A 188 -21.23 32.74 -9.42
N PRO A 189 -20.21 32.56 -10.29
CA PRO A 189 -19.45 31.32 -10.38
C PRO A 189 -18.51 31.15 -9.19
N ILE A 190 -18.43 29.92 -8.67
CA ILE A 190 -17.38 29.51 -7.74
C ILE A 190 -16.19 29.03 -8.56
N ARG A 191 -15.03 29.68 -8.39
CA ARG A 191 -13.83 29.44 -9.18
C ARG A 191 -12.71 28.88 -8.31
N THR A 192 -12.00 27.89 -8.83
CA THR A 192 -10.73 27.45 -8.21
C THR A 192 -9.64 28.49 -8.41
N SER A 193 -8.53 28.36 -7.66
CA SER A 193 -7.30 29.15 -7.85
C SER A 193 -6.73 29.12 -9.28
N THR A 194 -7.10 28.13 -10.11
CA THR A 194 -6.69 28.02 -11.52
C THR A 194 -7.68 28.67 -12.51
N GLY A 195 -8.75 29.26 -12.00
CA GLY A 195 -9.84 29.88 -12.75
C GLY A 195 -10.88 28.91 -13.30
N LEU A 196 -10.87 27.63 -12.90
CA LEU A 196 -11.90 26.66 -13.30
C LEU A 196 -13.18 26.92 -12.53
N VAL A 197 -14.31 27.00 -13.24
CA VAL A 197 -15.64 27.13 -12.63
C VAL A 197 -16.12 25.75 -12.18
N VAL A 198 -16.27 25.56 -10.87
CA VAL A 198 -16.71 24.28 -10.27
C VAL A 198 -18.19 24.28 -9.88
N GLY A 199 -18.81 25.46 -9.82
CA GLY A 199 -20.16 25.60 -9.30
C GLY A 199 -20.62 27.05 -9.29
N CYS A 200 -21.65 27.34 -8.50
CA CYS A 200 -22.13 28.70 -8.30
C CYS A 200 -22.63 28.94 -6.87
N TYR A 201 -22.63 30.21 -6.50
CA TYR A 201 -23.34 30.73 -5.36
C TYR A 201 -24.55 31.51 -5.86
N CYS A 202 -25.76 31.10 -5.47
CA CYS A 202 -26.97 31.68 -6.02
C CYS A 202 -28.02 32.02 -4.96
N ILE A 203 -28.84 33.02 -5.28
CA ILE A 203 -30.00 33.42 -4.49
C ILE A 203 -31.27 33.30 -5.32
N LEU A 204 -32.35 32.96 -4.62
CA LEU A 204 -33.66 32.81 -5.21
C LEU A 204 -34.74 33.54 -4.38
N ASP A 205 -35.75 34.06 -5.06
CA ASP A 205 -36.86 34.78 -4.42
C ASP A 205 -38.21 34.45 -5.08
N ASP A 206 -39.28 34.56 -4.30
CA ASP A 206 -40.68 34.35 -4.73
C ASP A 206 -41.32 35.60 -5.35
N ARG A 207 -40.52 36.66 -5.51
CA ARG A 207 -40.90 37.93 -6.12
C ARG A 207 -39.83 38.40 -7.12
N PRO A 208 -40.24 39.06 -8.21
CA PRO A 208 -39.29 39.67 -9.13
C PRO A 208 -38.41 40.70 -8.44
N ARG A 209 -37.20 40.87 -8.94
CA ARG A 209 -36.31 41.96 -8.55
C ARG A 209 -35.74 42.64 -9.79
N PHE A 210 -35.37 43.89 -9.63
CA PHE A 210 -34.76 44.68 -10.71
C PHE A 210 -33.35 44.18 -11.07
N GLY A 211 -32.62 43.66 -10.09
CA GLY A 211 -31.22 43.29 -10.26
C GLY A 211 -30.51 43.13 -8.92
N ILE A 212 -29.18 43.18 -8.98
CA ILE A 212 -28.25 43.12 -7.84
C ILE A 212 -27.40 44.39 -7.85
N SER A 213 -27.26 45.08 -6.72
CA SER A 213 -26.43 46.29 -6.65
C SER A 213 -24.93 45.97 -6.82
N ALA A 214 -24.12 46.98 -7.13
CA ALA A 214 -22.66 46.83 -7.19
C ALA A 214 -22.06 46.25 -5.90
N GLU A 215 -22.49 46.74 -4.74
CA GLU A 215 -22.06 46.26 -3.44
C GLU A 215 -22.50 44.82 -3.15
N GLU A 216 -23.75 44.49 -3.52
CA GLU A 216 -24.30 43.15 -3.34
C GLU A 216 -23.58 42.13 -4.23
N MET A 217 -23.21 42.51 -5.45
CA MET A 217 -22.47 41.67 -6.38
C MET A 217 -21.06 41.37 -5.87
N VAL A 218 -20.34 42.39 -5.39
CA VAL A 218 -19.02 42.21 -4.76
C VAL A 218 -19.13 41.25 -3.58
N PHE A 219 -20.16 41.40 -2.74
CA PHE A 219 -20.39 40.46 -1.64
C PHE A 219 -20.65 39.02 -2.13
N MET A 220 -21.41 38.83 -3.20
CA MET A 220 -21.63 37.50 -3.77
C MET A 220 -20.33 36.88 -4.28
N GLU A 221 -19.47 37.65 -4.96
CA GLU A 221 -18.16 37.23 -5.44
C GLU A 221 -17.22 36.87 -4.27
N ASP A 222 -17.14 37.71 -3.24
CA ASP A 222 -16.35 37.45 -2.03
C ASP A 222 -16.76 36.16 -1.31
N ILE A 223 -18.07 35.89 -1.24
CA ILE A 223 -18.58 34.66 -0.65
C ILE A 223 -18.28 33.45 -1.55
N ALA A 224 -18.34 33.58 -2.87
CA ALA A 224 -17.95 32.50 -3.77
C ALA A 224 -16.48 32.10 -3.59
N ASP A 225 -15.58 33.07 -3.43
CA ASP A 225 -14.16 32.82 -3.11
C ASP A 225 -13.99 32.20 -1.71
N THR A 226 -14.74 32.69 -0.73
CA THR A 226 -14.74 32.15 0.64
C THR A 226 -15.20 30.69 0.67
N ILE A 227 -16.26 30.36 -0.09
CA ILE A 227 -16.76 28.99 -0.25
C ILE A 227 -15.68 28.10 -0.87
N MET A 228 -15.02 28.56 -1.93
CA MET A 228 -13.93 27.79 -2.54
C MET A 228 -12.79 27.53 -1.54
N GLY A 229 -12.37 28.55 -0.78
CA GLY A 229 -11.36 28.40 0.26
C GLY A 229 -11.75 27.38 1.34
N HIS A 230 -13.03 27.34 1.73
CA HIS A 230 -13.56 26.34 2.66
C HIS A 230 -13.52 24.92 2.07
N LEU A 231 -13.93 24.75 0.81
CA LEU A 231 -13.87 23.47 0.11
C LEU A 231 -12.42 22.95 -0.02
N GLU A 232 -11.47 23.83 -0.34
CA GLU A 232 -10.03 23.49 -0.37
C GLU A 232 -9.52 23.09 1.02
N ALA A 233 -9.87 23.84 2.07
CA ALA A 233 -9.48 23.51 3.44
C ALA A 233 -10.03 22.15 3.91
N LYS A 234 -11.29 21.84 3.59
CA LYS A 234 -11.91 20.54 3.87
C LYS A 234 -11.18 19.40 3.17
N ARG A 235 -10.84 19.59 1.90
CA ARG A 235 -10.05 18.62 1.13
C ARG A 235 -8.66 18.40 1.75
N THR A 236 -7.95 19.47 2.11
CA THR A 236 -6.63 19.34 2.76
C THR A 236 -6.74 18.62 4.11
N ALA A 237 -7.81 18.85 4.88
CA ALA A 237 -8.06 18.13 6.12
C ALA A 237 -8.24 16.61 5.90
N LEU A 238 -9.01 16.21 4.88
CA LEU A 238 -9.18 14.80 4.51
C LEU A 238 -7.87 14.16 4.03
N GLN A 239 -7.09 14.89 3.23
CA GLN A 239 -5.77 14.43 2.78
C GLN A 239 -4.82 14.21 3.96
N ARG A 240 -4.82 15.13 4.93
CA ARG A 240 -4.03 15.00 6.16
C ARG A 240 -4.48 13.80 6.98
N GLN A 241 -5.78 13.59 7.14
CA GLN A 241 -6.33 12.42 7.86
C GLN A 241 -5.90 11.10 7.19
N ARG A 242 -5.91 11.02 5.87
CA ARG A 242 -5.39 9.87 5.12
C ARG A 242 -3.89 9.68 5.33
N GLY A 243 -3.11 10.77 5.30
CA GLY A 243 -1.68 10.74 5.61
C GLY A 243 -1.37 10.22 7.01
N ASP A 244 -2.10 10.69 8.03
CA ASP A 244 -1.96 10.24 9.41
C ASP A 244 -2.29 8.74 9.56
N ARG A 245 -3.35 8.28 8.89
CA ARG A 245 -3.72 6.85 8.84
C ARG A 245 -2.65 6.01 8.15
N LEU A 246 -2.05 6.50 7.07
CA LEU A 246 -0.97 5.80 6.39
C LEU A 246 0.26 5.66 7.28
N ILE A 247 0.69 6.75 7.91
CA ILE A 247 1.83 6.75 8.82
C ILE A 247 1.57 5.75 9.95
N LYS A 248 0.36 5.76 10.52
CA LYS A 248 0.01 4.79 11.56
C LYS A 248 -0.04 3.36 11.02
N GLY A 249 -0.60 3.15 9.84
CA GLY A 249 -0.64 1.83 9.19
C GLY A 249 0.76 1.27 8.95
N LEU A 250 1.71 2.11 8.56
CA LEU A 250 3.11 1.72 8.37
C LEU A 250 3.79 1.36 9.69
N ALA A 251 3.53 2.12 10.76
CA ALA A 251 4.01 1.78 12.10
C ALA A 251 3.43 0.42 12.57
N LEU A 252 2.12 0.23 12.44
CA LEU A 252 1.46 -1.04 12.80
C LEU A 252 1.98 -2.22 11.96
N PHE A 253 2.23 -2.01 10.66
CA PHE A 253 2.86 -3.02 9.81
C PHE A 253 4.24 -3.43 10.33
N SER A 254 5.06 -2.45 10.73
CA SER A 254 6.39 -2.71 11.30
C SER A 254 6.34 -3.41 12.66
N GLU A 255 5.27 -3.21 13.42
CA GLU A 255 4.97 -3.94 14.68
C GLU A 255 4.41 -5.36 14.43
N GLY A 256 4.12 -5.72 13.17
CA GLY A 256 3.53 -7.01 12.81
C GLY A 256 2.01 -7.10 12.97
N LYS A 257 1.32 -5.96 13.24
CA LYS A 257 -0.14 -5.87 13.30
C LYS A 257 -0.75 -5.84 11.89
N ASP A 258 -2.06 -6.06 11.80
CA ASP A 258 -2.78 -6.29 10.54
C ASP A 258 -3.98 -5.36 10.31
N SER A 259 -4.35 -4.51 11.29
CA SER A 259 -5.47 -3.57 11.18
C SER A 259 -5.27 -2.29 12.02
N LEU A 260 -5.85 -1.18 11.55
CA LEU A 260 -5.96 0.12 12.19
C LEU A 260 -7.09 0.19 13.23
N ARG A 261 -7.95 -0.84 13.33
CA ARG A 261 -9.17 -0.81 14.16
C ARG A 261 -8.94 -0.43 15.62
N GLU A 262 -7.97 -1.08 16.26
CA GLU A 262 -7.63 -0.81 17.66
C GLU A 262 -7.22 0.66 17.88
N TRP A 263 -6.37 1.18 16.99
CA TRP A 263 -5.94 2.58 17.03
C TRP A 263 -7.09 3.55 16.74
N TRP A 264 -7.97 3.21 15.80
CA TRP A 264 -9.13 4.01 15.46
C TRP A 264 -10.05 4.17 16.67
N LEU A 265 -10.37 3.08 17.36
CA LEU A 265 -11.23 3.08 18.56
C LEU A 265 -10.62 3.88 19.70
N ASP A 266 -9.32 3.71 19.98
CA ASP A 266 -8.61 4.48 21.02
C ASP A 266 -8.60 5.98 20.71
N THR A 267 -8.37 6.36 19.45
CA THR A 267 -8.33 7.77 19.04
C THR A 267 -9.69 8.45 19.20
N HIS A 268 -10.78 7.80 18.78
CA HIS A 268 -12.13 8.35 18.89
C HIS A 268 -12.63 8.34 20.34
N SER A 269 -12.25 7.34 21.14
CA SER A 269 -12.51 7.32 22.58
C SER A 269 -11.83 8.47 23.32
N ARG A 270 -10.59 8.83 22.95
CA ARG A 270 -9.86 9.96 23.53
C ARG A 270 -10.45 11.31 23.14
N LYS A 271 -10.85 11.50 21.88
CA LYS A 271 -11.53 12.73 21.45
C LYS A 271 -12.82 12.97 22.22
N ALA A 272 -13.63 11.92 22.42
CA ALA A 272 -14.83 11.99 23.24
C ALA A 272 -14.58 12.39 24.71
N ARG A 273 -13.38 12.09 25.25
CA ARG A 273 -12.97 12.49 26.61
C ARG A 273 -12.38 13.89 26.71
N GLY A 274 -11.81 14.44 25.63
CA GLY A 274 -11.08 15.71 25.61
C GLY A 274 -11.94 16.95 25.36
N GLU A 275 -13.04 16.82 24.62
CA GLU A 275 -13.95 17.93 24.31
C GLU A 275 -15.05 18.08 25.36
N GLY A 276 -14.71 18.58 26.57
CA GLY A 276 -15.66 19.23 27.50
C GLY A 276 -17.03 18.55 27.73
N ALA A 277 -17.15 17.25 27.49
CA ALA A 277 -18.42 16.56 27.45
C ALA A 277 -18.84 16.33 28.90
N ARG A 278 -19.92 17.02 29.29
CA ARG A 278 -20.72 16.72 30.48
C ARG A 278 -20.70 15.21 30.73
N ARG A 279 -20.41 14.79 31.96
CA ARG A 279 -20.59 13.41 32.46
C ARG A 279 -21.98 12.89 32.09
N ARG A 280 -22.15 12.36 30.88
CA ARG A 280 -23.17 11.39 30.55
C ARG A 280 -22.54 10.04 30.88
N ARG A 281 -23.28 9.20 31.60
CA ARG A 281 -22.86 7.82 31.88
C ARG A 281 -22.50 7.18 30.54
N ALA A 282 -21.26 6.70 30.41
CA ALA A 282 -20.85 5.85 29.30
C ALA A 282 -21.83 4.67 29.22
N SER A 283 -22.73 4.70 28.25
CA SER A 283 -23.69 3.63 27.99
C SER A 283 -23.07 2.65 27.00
N ILE A 284 -23.35 1.36 27.18
CA ILE A 284 -23.03 0.27 26.24
C ILE A 284 -23.44 0.61 24.80
N GLU A 285 -24.46 1.45 24.64
CA GLU A 285 -24.98 1.93 23.37
C GLU A 285 -24.00 2.85 22.62
N GLU A 286 -23.19 3.65 23.30
CA GLU A 286 -22.17 4.52 22.66
C GLU A 286 -21.01 3.67 22.12
N ASP A 287 -20.55 2.68 22.89
CA ASP A 287 -19.51 1.74 22.45
C ASP A 287 -19.98 0.89 21.27
N LYS A 288 -21.27 0.52 21.23
CA LYS A 288 -21.86 -0.21 20.11
C LYS A 288 -21.87 0.63 18.83
N VAL A 289 -22.32 1.89 18.91
CA VAL A 289 -22.31 2.83 17.78
C VAL A 289 -20.88 3.10 17.29
N GLN A 290 -19.91 3.22 18.19
CA GLN A 290 -18.51 3.39 17.80
C GLN A 290 -17.92 2.16 17.11
N ASN A 291 -18.25 0.95 17.58
CA ASN A 291 -17.83 -0.29 16.91
C ASN A 291 -18.46 -0.41 15.52
N GLU A 292 -19.76 -0.15 15.39
CA GLU A 292 -20.47 -0.18 14.10
C GLU A 292 -19.84 0.82 13.11
N ARG A 293 -19.51 2.04 13.55
CA ARG A 293 -18.81 3.04 12.73
C ARG A 293 -17.40 2.61 12.34
N ALA A 294 -16.65 2.00 13.27
CA ALA A 294 -15.32 1.46 12.96
C ALA A 294 -15.42 0.38 11.89
N ASP A 295 -16.43 -0.48 11.97
CA ASP A 295 -16.63 -1.58 11.04
C ASP A 295 -17.14 -1.09 9.67
N GLU A 296 -17.96 -0.05 9.62
CA GLU A 296 -18.35 0.64 8.39
C GLU A 296 -17.16 1.30 7.70
N GLU A 297 -16.35 2.05 8.44
CA GLU A 297 -15.25 2.83 7.88
C GLU A 297 -14.05 1.94 7.49
N LEU A 298 -13.76 0.93 8.30
CA LEU A 298 -12.65 0.00 8.07
C LEU A 298 -13.10 -1.24 7.29
N GLY A 299 -14.37 -1.39 6.91
CA GLY A 299 -14.85 -2.52 6.10
C GLY A 299 -14.66 -3.87 6.79
N MET A 300 -15.43 -4.09 7.84
CA MET A 300 -15.50 -5.32 8.64
C MET A 300 -16.95 -5.81 8.75
N THR A 301 -17.72 -5.78 7.66
CA THR A 301 -19.12 -6.20 7.65
C THR A 301 -19.23 -7.74 7.63
N TYR A 302 -19.05 -8.38 8.79
CA TYR A 302 -19.37 -9.80 8.95
C TYR A 302 -20.22 -10.06 10.20
N ARG A 303 -21.27 -10.85 10.00
CA ARG A 303 -21.88 -11.67 11.06
C ARG A 303 -20.97 -12.89 11.28
N ALA A 304 -20.91 -13.39 12.50
CA ALA A 304 -20.02 -14.48 12.91
C ALA A 304 -20.16 -15.80 12.10
N ASP A 305 -21.21 -15.93 11.29
CA ASP A 305 -21.56 -17.14 10.54
C ASP A 305 -20.81 -17.33 9.21
N ASP A 306 -20.13 -16.31 8.67
CA ASP A 306 -19.53 -16.32 7.31
C ASP A 306 -18.00 -16.63 7.27
N ILE A 307 -17.40 -17.06 8.38
CA ILE A 307 -15.98 -17.45 8.40
C ILE A 307 -15.83 -18.83 7.72
N PRO A 308 -14.92 -18.99 6.73
CA PRO A 308 -14.61 -20.30 6.16
C PRO A 308 -14.17 -21.25 7.29
N HIS A 309 -14.93 -22.32 7.50
CA HIS A 309 -14.65 -23.32 8.53
C HIS A 309 -13.35 -24.07 8.19
N GLY A 310 -12.22 -23.52 8.65
CA GLY A 310 -10.88 -24.00 8.33
C GLY A 310 -9.86 -23.80 9.45
N ARG A 311 -10.30 -23.77 10.71
CA ARG A 311 -9.48 -24.03 11.90
C ARG A 311 -10.42 -24.41 13.03
N GLN A 312 -10.52 -25.72 13.30
CA GLN A 312 -11.35 -26.24 14.39
C GLN A 312 -10.80 -25.70 15.72
N THR A 313 -11.57 -24.82 16.36
CA THR A 313 -11.59 -24.77 17.82
C THR A 313 -12.39 -25.99 18.30
N PRO A 314 -12.00 -26.69 19.37
CA PRO A 314 -12.77 -27.80 19.88
C PRO A 314 -14.06 -27.24 20.50
N VAL A 315 -15.15 -27.31 19.75
CA VAL A 315 -16.50 -27.05 20.27
C VAL A 315 -16.96 -28.34 20.94
N VAL A 316 -17.24 -28.25 22.24
CA VAL A 316 -17.95 -29.27 23.00
C VAL A 316 -19.41 -29.24 22.56
N ASP A 317 -19.90 -30.40 22.11
CA ASP A 317 -21.24 -30.62 21.59
C ASP A 317 -22.35 -30.10 22.52
N GLY A 318 -23.28 -29.35 21.94
CA GLY A 318 -24.46 -28.81 22.62
C GLY A 318 -25.67 -28.73 21.69
N LYS A 319 -26.38 -29.85 21.56
CA LYS A 319 -27.84 -29.89 21.35
C LYS A 319 -28.36 -30.84 22.43
N PRO A 320 -29.55 -30.62 23.02
CA PRO A 320 -30.78 -30.93 22.28
C PRO A 320 -32.10 -30.27 22.76
N LEU A 321 -33.14 -30.60 21.99
CA LEU A 321 -34.59 -30.44 22.13
C LEU A 321 -35.19 -30.22 23.54
N GLU A 322 -36.24 -29.39 23.58
CA GLU A 322 -37.31 -29.39 24.60
C GLU A 322 -38.47 -30.35 24.22
N PRO A 323 -39.44 -30.67 25.11
CA PRO A 323 -39.43 -30.62 26.58
C PRO A 323 -40.03 -31.90 27.23
N SER A 324 -39.61 -32.28 28.44
CA SER A 324 -40.51 -32.94 29.40
C SER A 324 -40.00 -32.86 30.85
N LYS A 325 -40.98 -32.73 31.75
CA LYS A 325 -40.91 -32.49 33.19
C LYS A 325 -40.09 -33.56 33.93
N GLU A 326 -39.22 -33.16 34.87
CA GLU A 326 -39.28 -33.52 36.30
C GLU A 326 -38.05 -33.03 37.09
N LEU A 327 -38.22 -33.05 38.41
CA LEU A 327 -37.56 -32.33 39.51
C LEU A 327 -36.03 -32.50 39.71
N VAL A 328 -35.39 -31.40 40.20
CA VAL A 328 -34.47 -31.28 41.38
C VAL A 328 -33.18 -32.15 41.35
N GLN A 329 -31.92 -31.70 41.50
CA GLN A 329 -31.26 -30.79 42.44
C GLN A 329 -29.79 -30.56 41.98
N ALA A 330 -29.16 -29.43 42.31
CA ALA A 330 -27.75 -29.14 41.99
C ALA A 330 -26.76 -29.72 43.03
N PRO A 331 -25.53 -30.09 42.60
CA PRO A 331 -24.35 -29.84 43.44
C PRO A 331 -23.14 -29.21 42.68
N LYS A 332 -22.24 -28.67 43.52
CA LYS A 332 -21.13 -27.72 43.32
C LYS A 332 -19.88 -28.26 42.57
N PRO A 333 -18.95 -27.36 42.14
CA PRO A 333 -17.89 -27.66 41.17
C PRO A 333 -16.63 -28.25 41.82
N SER A 334 -15.94 -29.14 41.10
CA SER A 334 -14.59 -29.59 41.44
C SER A 334 -13.57 -29.10 40.42
N VAL A 335 -12.59 -28.33 40.91
CA VAL A 335 -11.42 -27.82 40.20
C VAL A 335 -10.49 -28.97 39.79
N LYS A 336 -10.05 -29.01 38.53
CA LYS A 336 -8.82 -29.72 38.14
C LYS A 336 -7.97 -28.84 37.21
N THR A 337 -6.84 -28.44 37.76
CA THR A 337 -5.66 -27.88 37.10
C THR A 337 -5.04 -28.89 36.14
N GLY A 338 -4.77 -28.47 34.90
CA GLY A 338 -3.94 -29.20 33.94
C GLY A 338 -2.99 -28.23 33.24
N HIS A 339 -1.70 -28.34 33.54
CA HIS A 339 -0.63 -27.68 32.80
C HIS A 339 -0.62 -28.21 31.36
N LEU A 340 -0.77 -27.32 30.37
CA LEU A 340 -0.48 -27.60 28.96
C LEU A 340 1.01 -27.36 28.70
N ALA A 341 1.68 -28.39 28.19
CA ALA A 341 3.06 -28.32 27.71
C ALA A 341 3.15 -27.42 26.47
N PRO A 342 4.28 -26.72 26.24
CA PRO A 342 4.44 -25.87 25.07
C PRO A 342 4.56 -26.71 23.79
N ASP A 343 3.85 -26.27 22.74
CA ASP A 343 3.86 -26.86 21.41
C ASP A 343 5.29 -26.95 20.82
N LYS A 344 5.54 -28.07 20.13
CA LYS A 344 6.78 -28.31 19.38
C LYS A 344 7.01 -27.18 18.37
N HIS A 345 8.21 -26.60 18.36
CA HIS A 345 8.64 -25.60 17.38
C HIS A 345 8.38 -26.07 15.93
N GLU A 346 7.33 -25.54 15.28
CA GLU A 346 7.26 -25.53 13.81
C GLU A 346 8.44 -24.68 13.30
N GLY A 347 9.24 -25.22 12.37
CA GLY A 347 10.33 -24.48 11.74
C GLY A 347 9.83 -23.25 10.99
N PHE A 348 10.69 -22.23 10.84
CA PHE A 348 10.37 -21.02 10.08
C PHE A 348 10.10 -21.35 8.60
N ASP A 349 8.89 -21.04 8.14
CA ASP A 349 8.47 -21.19 6.75
C ASP A 349 8.44 -19.82 6.07
N LEU A 350 9.43 -19.58 5.20
CA LEU A 350 9.53 -18.35 4.42
C LEU A 350 8.27 -18.08 3.59
N GLY A 351 7.67 -19.12 2.99
CA GLY A 351 6.48 -18.96 2.15
C GLY A 351 5.28 -18.45 2.95
N ARG A 352 5.05 -19.04 4.12
CA ARG A 352 3.98 -18.62 5.04
C ARG A 352 4.17 -17.19 5.53
N GLU A 353 5.38 -16.82 5.92
CA GLU A 353 5.70 -15.47 6.41
C GLU A 353 5.59 -14.40 5.32
N VAL A 354 6.03 -14.71 4.10
CA VAL A 354 5.87 -13.81 2.93
C VAL A 354 4.39 -13.59 2.62
N ASN A 355 3.59 -14.66 2.59
CA ASN A 355 2.14 -14.55 2.36
C ASN A 355 1.45 -13.76 3.47
N ALA A 356 1.84 -13.98 4.72
CA ALA A 356 1.34 -13.22 5.85
C ALA A 356 1.69 -11.71 5.73
N ALA A 357 2.91 -11.37 5.29
CA ALA A 357 3.31 -9.98 5.06
C ALA A 357 2.46 -9.30 3.97
N PHE A 358 2.22 -9.97 2.83
CA PHE A 358 1.32 -9.45 1.78
C PHE A 358 -0.13 -9.30 2.26
N ALA A 359 -0.63 -10.26 3.04
CA ALA A 359 -1.97 -10.19 3.62
C ALA A 359 -2.12 -9.00 4.56
N ARG A 360 -1.20 -8.84 5.53
CA ARG A 360 -1.24 -7.69 6.46
C ARG A 360 -1.11 -6.37 5.71
N SER A 361 -0.20 -6.30 4.74
CA SER A 361 -0.01 -5.10 3.92
C SER A 361 -1.26 -4.73 3.12
N SER A 362 -1.96 -5.69 2.51
CA SER A 362 -3.15 -5.40 1.71
C SER A 362 -4.27 -4.83 2.58
N ASN A 363 -4.46 -5.36 3.79
CA ASN A 363 -5.49 -4.86 4.71
C ASN A 363 -5.16 -3.46 5.25
N LEU A 364 -3.94 -3.27 5.75
CA LEU A 364 -3.52 -1.96 6.28
C LEU A 364 -3.53 -0.88 5.20
N MET A 365 -3.11 -1.17 3.98
CA MET A 365 -3.17 -0.20 2.87
C MET A 365 -4.61 0.16 2.49
N ARG A 366 -5.51 -0.82 2.46
CA ARG A 366 -6.93 -0.56 2.17
C ARG A 366 -7.54 0.36 3.23
N GLU A 367 -7.35 0.03 4.50
CA GLU A 367 -7.88 0.80 5.63
C GLU A 367 -7.26 2.20 5.68
N ALA A 368 -5.94 2.31 5.53
CA ALA A 368 -5.21 3.57 5.60
C ALA A 368 -5.60 4.54 4.48
N LEU A 369 -5.71 4.02 3.26
CA LEU A 369 -6.17 4.81 2.12
C LEU A 369 -7.70 4.90 2.08
N SER A 370 -8.46 4.21 2.93
CA SER A 370 -9.93 4.19 2.93
C SER A 370 -10.53 3.74 1.58
N CYS A 371 -9.84 2.84 0.87
CA CYS A 371 -10.20 2.34 -0.47
C CYS A 371 -11.16 1.15 -0.43
N GLU A 372 -11.77 0.86 -1.58
CA GLU A 372 -12.65 -0.31 -1.72
C GLU A 372 -11.85 -1.61 -1.66
N GLY A 373 -10.69 -1.64 -2.31
CA GLY A 373 -9.81 -2.80 -2.20
C GLY A 373 -8.37 -2.57 -2.65
N VAL A 374 -7.54 -3.55 -2.27
CA VAL A 374 -6.11 -3.66 -2.56
C VAL A 374 -5.80 -5.11 -2.94
N ALA A 375 -4.99 -5.30 -3.98
CA ALA A 375 -4.54 -6.62 -4.43
C ALA A 375 -3.06 -6.58 -4.84
N PHE A 376 -2.28 -7.50 -4.29
CA PHE A 376 -0.89 -7.77 -4.69
C PHE A 376 -0.84 -8.96 -5.63
N ILE A 377 -0.22 -8.75 -6.78
CA ILE A 377 -0.12 -9.73 -7.85
C ILE A 377 1.36 -10.06 -8.08
N ASP A 378 1.64 -11.32 -8.31
CA ASP A 378 2.98 -11.78 -8.66
C ASP A 378 3.43 -11.15 -9.98
N ALA A 379 4.51 -10.37 -9.91
CA ALA A 379 5.15 -9.76 -11.08
C ALA A 379 6.49 -10.45 -11.39
N ASP A 380 6.73 -11.62 -10.79
CA ASP A 380 7.96 -12.34 -10.97
C ASP A 380 7.97 -13.15 -12.29
N PHE A 381 8.58 -12.53 -13.29
CA PHE A 381 8.60 -13.06 -14.65
C PHE A 381 9.61 -14.19 -14.88
N HIS A 382 10.53 -14.43 -13.95
CA HIS A 382 11.59 -15.43 -14.10
C HIS A 382 11.24 -16.82 -13.57
N ARG A 383 10.09 -16.97 -12.89
CA ARG A 383 9.61 -18.26 -12.35
C ARG A 383 9.09 -19.25 -13.42
N SER A 384 9.57 -19.14 -14.68
CA SER A 384 9.27 -20.08 -15.76
C SER A 384 10.14 -21.33 -15.69
N LYS A 385 10.04 -22.05 -14.56
CA LYS A 385 10.26 -23.49 -14.50
C LYS A 385 9.10 -24.02 -13.67
N GLU A 386 8.01 -24.27 -14.36
CA GLU A 386 6.86 -24.94 -13.78
C GLU A 386 7.27 -26.38 -13.46
N SER A 387 6.88 -26.76 -12.26
CA SER A 387 7.02 -28.07 -11.66
C SER A 387 6.34 -29.15 -12.49
N THR A 388 7.11 -29.97 -13.21
CA THR A 388 6.66 -31.32 -13.59
C THR A 388 7.00 -32.28 -12.46
N LYS A 389 5.96 -32.84 -11.84
CA LYS A 389 6.06 -34.06 -11.03
C LYS A 389 6.67 -35.18 -11.88
N ASN A 390 7.62 -35.91 -11.29
CA ASN A 390 8.04 -37.29 -11.53
C ASN A 390 7.97 -37.84 -12.97
N GLN A 391 9.14 -38.12 -13.56
CA GLN A 391 9.47 -39.46 -14.04
C GLN A 391 10.99 -39.58 -14.24
N GLU A 392 11.55 -40.64 -13.65
CA GLU A 392 12.92 -41.12 -13.87
C GLU A 392 13.13 -41.49 -15.34
N SER A 393 14.30 -41.15 -15.89
CA SER A 393 15.14 -42.12 -16.63
C SER A 393 16.45 -41.49 -17.09
N SER A 394 17.50 -42.30 -16.94
CA SER A 394 18.91 -42.16 -17.32
C SER A 394 19.21 -41.67 -18.75
N SER A 395 20.31 -40.93 -18.92
CA SER A 395 21.53 -41.42 -19.61
C SER A 395 22.65 -40.36 -19.73
N THR A 396 23.81 -40.69 -19.14
CA THR A 396 25.21 -40.58 -19.62
C THR A 396 25.55 -39.56 -20.72
N GLU A 397 26.41 -38.54 -20.47
CA GLU A 397 27.91 -38.46 -20.64
C GLU A 397 28.26 -37.40 -21.74
N PRO A 398 29.52 -36.92 -21.95
CA PRO A 398 30.10 -35.72 -21.30
C PRO A 398 30.80 -34.75 -22.31
N GLU A 399 31.70 -33.88 -21.80
CA GLU A 399 32.77 -33.11 -22.50
C GLU A 399 32.38 -31.73 -23.12
N SER A 400 33.23 -30.70 -23.19
CA SER A 400 34.58 -30.38 -22.70
C SER A 400 34.85 -28.87 -22.93
N ASP A 401 35.91 -28.38 -22.28
CA ASP A 401 36.42 -27.01 -22.26
C ASP A 401 36.72 -26.35 -23.63
N THR A 402 36.65 -25.01 -23.70
CA THR A 402 37.83 -24.14 -23.95
C THR A 402 37.47 -22.66 -24.04
N ALA A 403 38.30 -21.84 -23.39
CA ALA A 403 38.28 -20.39 -23.46
C ALA A 403 39.17 -19.89 -24.60
N THR A 404 38.69 -18.93 -25.39
CA THR A 404 39.55 -18.00 -26.13
C THR A 404 38.89 -16.63 -26.23
N ALA A 405 39.61 -15.61 -25.78
CA ALA A 405 39.25 -14.21 -25.89
C ALA A 405 39.58 -13.68 -27.30
N SER A 406 38.68 -12.88 -27.88
CA SER A 406 39.05 -11.85 -28.86
C SER A 406 38.01 -10.73 -28.90
N SER A 407 38.53 -9.52 -28.70
CA SER A 407 37.90 -8.20 -28.73
C SER A 407 37.43 -7.76 -30.12
N GLY A 408 36.28 -7.08 -30.19
CA GLY A 408 35.83 -6.28 -31.34
C GLY A 408 34.39 -5.75 -31.14
N PRO A 409 34.09 -4.46 -31.39
CA PRO A 409 32.87 -3.82 -30.90
C PRO A 409 31.80 -3.72 -31.98
N GLU A 410 30.67 -4.42 -31.87
CA GLU A 410 29.49 -4.07 -32.67
C GLU A 410 28.17 -4.33 -31.93
N SER A 411 27.28 -3.36 -32.11
CA SER A 411 25.87 -3.34 -31.75
C SER A 411 25.14 -4.63 -32.15
N ALA A 412 24.58 -5.34 -31.17
CA ALA A 412 23.63 -6.42 -31.42
C ALA A 412 22.44 -6.34 -30.45
N SER A 413 21.27 -6.30 -31.05
CA SER A 413 19.90 -6.33 -30.52
C SER A 413 19.69 -7.27 -29.33
N PRO A 414 18.73 -7.01 -28.42
CA PRO A 414 18.45 -7.90 -27.31
C PRO A 414 17.91 -9.24 -27.84
N LYS A 415 18.72 -10.29 -27.71
CA LYS A 415 18.37 -11.68 -28.05
C LYS A 415 17.17 -12.14 -27.22
N HIS A 416 16.30 -12.90 -27.88
CA HIS A 416 15.04 -13.48 -27.41
C HIS A 416 15.03 -13.93 -25.94
N GLN A 417 14.17 -13.30 -25.14
CA GLN A 417 13.66 -13.88 -23.89
C GLN A 417 12.71 -15.04 -24.22
N PRO A 418 12.70 -16.13 -23.43
CA PRO A 418 11.77 -17.23 -23.64
C PRO A 418 10.32 -16.73 -23.59
N SER A 419 9.52 -17.14 -24.58
CA SER A 419 8.10 -16.83 -24.68
C SER A 419 7.37 -17.43 -23.49
N VAL A 420 6.82 -16.58 -22.62
CA VAL A 420 5.87 -17.03 -21.60
C VAL A 420 4.60 -17.50 -22.31
N PRO A 421 4.02 -18.65 -21.94
CA PRO A 421 2.75 -19.10 -22.50
C PRO A 421 1.70 -17.99 -22.37
N PRO A 422 0.93 -17.68 -23.43
CA PRO A 422 -0.05 -16.59 -23.40
C PRO A 422 -1.11 -16.76 -22.30
N ASP A 423 -1.36 -17.99 -21.86
CA ASP A 423 -2.40 -18.34 -20.87
C ASP A 423 -1.90 -18.43 -19.42
N ALA A 424 -0.61 -18.19 -19.16
CA ALA A 424 -0.08 -18.25 -17.79
C ALA A 424 -0.66 -17.10 -16.94
N GLN A 425 -1.39 -17.45 -15.88
CA GLN A 425 -2.00 -16.49 -14.95
C GLN A 425 -1.00 -16.07 -13.87
N CYS A 426 -1.10 -14.82 -13.41
CA CYS A 426 -0.33 -14.37 -12.26
C CYS A 426 -0.97 -14.88 -10.96
N ALA A 427 -0.14 -15.33 -10.02
CA ALA A 427 -0.60 -15.67 -8.68
C ALA A 427 -0.97 -14.40 -7.90
N LEU A 428 -2.06 -14.46 -7.15
CA LEU A 428 -2.43 -13.43 -6.19
C LEU A 428 -1.68 -13.68 -4.87
N LEU A 429 -0.90 -12.71 -4.41
CA LEU A 429 -0.06 -12.82 -3.22
C LEU A 429 -0.79 -12.40 -1.95
N GLY A 430 -1.75 -11.48 -2.07
CA GLY A 430 -2.60 -11.04 -0.97
C GLY A 430 -3.61 -9.99 -1.44
N PHE A 431 -4.78 -9.96 -0.82
CA PHE A 431 -5.83 -8.98 -1.14
C PHE A 431 -6.63 -8.58 0.10
N SER A 432 -7.27 -7.43 0.03
CA SER A 432 -8.26 -6.97 1.00
C SER A 432 -9.30 -6.12 0.30
N THR A 433 -10.58 -6.38 0.57
CA THR A 433 -11.71 -5.51 0.26
C THR A 433 -12.45 -5.18 1.56
N LYS A 434 -13.46 -4.31 1.52
CA LYS A 434 -14.31 -4.04 2.69
C LYS A 434 -15.10 -5.26 3.21
N VAL A 435 -15.14 -6.31 2.41
CA VAL A 435 -15.76 -7.58 2.78
C VAL A 435 -14.63 -8.59 2.98
N LYS A 436 -14.03 -9.11 1.91
CA LYS A 436 -13.12 -10.26 1.97
C LYS A 436 -11.66 -9.85 2.08
N SER A 437 -10.85 -10.58 2.85
CA SER A 437 -9.39 -10.38 2.89
C SER A 437 -8.61 -11.66 3.13
N THR A 438 -7.37 -11.69 2.65
CA THR A 438 -6.44 -12.81 2.87
C THR A 438 -6.07 -12.98 4.33
N VAL A 439 -5.97 -11.90 5.10
CA VAL A 439 -5.69 -11.92 6.56
C VAL A 439 -6.73 -12.77 7.30
N ARG A 440 -7.98 -12.72 6.84
CA ARG A 440 -9.12 -13.42 7.44
C ARG A 440 -9.35 -14.80 6.81
N GLY A 441 -8.45 -15.28 5.95
CA GLY A 441 -8.53 -16.61 5.33
C GLY A 441 -9.53 -16.74 4.19
N PHE A 442 -10.01 -15.63 3.61
CA PHE A 442 -10.87 -15.70 2.44
C PHE A 442 -10.07 -15.91 1.16
N ASP A 443 -10.64 -16.71 0.26
CA ASP A 443 -10.18 -16.80 -1.11
C ASP A 443 -10.60 -15.58 -1.92
N ALA A 444 -9.75 -15.23 -2.89
CA ALA A 444 -10.01 -14.13 -3.78
C ALA A 444 -11.15 -14.44 -4.75
N SER A 445 -11.78 -13.38 -5.26
CA SER A 445 -12.68 -13.49 -6.40
C SER A 445 -11.95 -14.10 -7.60
N ALA A 446 -12.59 -15.02 -8.32
CA ALA A 446 -12.05 -15.65 -9.52
C ALA A 446 -11.55 -14.62 -10.56
N LYS A 447 -12.17 -13.43 -10.59
CA LYS A 447 -11.76 -12.31 -11.47
C LYS A 447 -10.43 -11.70 -11.07
N HIS A 448 -10.16 -11.54 -9.77
CA HIS A 448 -8.92 -10.92 -9.29
C HIS A 448 -7.71 -11.86 -9.46
N SER A 449 -7.94 -13.18 -9.46
CA SER A 449 -6.92 -14.21 -9.65
C SER A 449 -6.58 -14.50 -11.13
N SER A 450 -7.39 -14.04 -12.09
CA SER A 450 -7.29 -14.46 -13.51
C SER A 450 -6.50 -13.49 -14.41
N LEU A 451 -5.66 -12.62 -13.85
CA LEU A 451 -4.92 -11.62 -14.64
C LEU A 451 -3.76 -12.27 -15.43
N PRO A 452 -3.70 -12.13 -16.77
CA PRO A 452 -2.66 -12.75 -17.58
C PRO A 452 -1.26 -12.19 -17.29
N LYS A 453 -0.25 -13.06 -17.21
CA LYS A 453 1.15 -12.67 -16.95
C LYS A 453 1.72 -11.75 -18.03
N ALA A 454 1.30 -11.93 -19.28
CA ALA A 454 1.67 -11.06 -20.39
C ALA A 454 1.13 -9.63 -20.20
N PHE A 455 -0.08 -9.48 -19.67
CA PHE A 455 -0.70 -8.18 -19.40
C PHE A 455 0.03 -7.43 -18.29
N ILE A 456 0.30 -8.09 -17.16
CA ILE A 456 1.06 -7.49 -16.05
C ILE A 456 2.46 -7.07 -16.52
N ARG A 457 3.15 -7.91 -17.29
CA ARG A 457 4.46 -7.56 -17.89
C ARG A 457 4.38 -6.31 -18.75
N SER A 458 3.33 -6.18 -19.55
CA SER A 458 3.10 -5.01 -20.40
C SER A 458 2.83 -3.75 -19.57
N LEU A 459 2.06 -3.85 -18.48
CA LEU A 459 1.83 -2.74 -17.55
C LEU A 459 3.11 -2.29 -16.85
N VAL A 460 3.90 -3.23 -16.29
CA VAL A 460 5.17 -2.93 -15.62
C VAL A 460 6.12 -2.17 -16.56
N ARG A 461 6.24 -2.60 -17.82
CA ARG A 461 7.11 -1.93 -18.81
C ARG A 461 6.63 -0.54 -19.19
N ARG A 462 5.31 -0.31 -19.26
CA ARG A 462 4.73 0.98 -19.67
C ARG A 462 4.63 1.98 -18.53
N TYR A 463 4.41 1.49 -17.31
CA TYR A 463 4.14 2.30 -16.13
C TYR A 463 5.07 1.93 -14.96
N PRO A 464 6.41 2.01 -15.13
CA PRO A 464 7.36 1.62 -14.09
C PRO A 464 7.28 2.49 -12.83
N MET A 465 6.81 3.74 -12.96
CA MET A 465 6.60 4.68 -11.84
C MET A 465 5.14 4.68 -11.35
N GLY A 466 4.38 3.65 -11.71
CA GLY A 466 2.95 3.57 -11.44
C GLY A 466 2.08 4.50 -12.29
N LYS A 467 0.78 4.22 -12.27
CA LYS A 467 -0.25 4.90 -13.05
C LYS A 467 -1.59 4.84 -12.34
N VAL A 468 -2.35 5.93 -12.45
CA VAL A 468 -3.76 5.96 -12.06
C VAL A 468 -4.64 5.98 -13.32
N PHE A 469 -5.65 5.13 -13.33
CA PHE A 469 -6.73 5.05 -14.32
C PHE A 469 -8.02 5.53 -13.65
N ASN A 470 -8.66 6.54 -14.23
CA ASN A 470 -9.92 7.08 -13.73
C ASN A 470 -11.04 6.73 -14.69
N TYR A 471 -12.24 6.55 -14.17
CA TYR A 471 -13.40 6.13 -14.95
C TYR A 471 -14.60 7.02 -14.64
N HIS A 472 -15.37 7.33 -15.68
CA HIS A 472 -16.64 8.02 -15.58
C HIS A 472 -17.67 7.25 -16.38
N ASP A 473 -18.75 6.82 -15.71
CA ASP A 473 -19.82 5.99 -16.29
C ASP A 473 -19.31 4.76 -17.05
N GLY A 474 -18.33 4.07 -16.47
CA GLY A 474 -17.70 2.88 -17.05
C GLY A 474 -16.71 3.15 -18.18
N LYS A 475 -16.56 4.40 -18.64
CA LYS A 475 -15.57 4.79 -19.64
C LYS A 475 -14.27 5.26 -19.00
N ALA A 476 -13.14 4.84 -19.56
CA ALA A 476 -11.83 5.25 -19.09
C ALA A 476 -11.52 6.71 -19.47
N LEU A 477 -10.91 7.44 -18.55
CA LEU A 477 -10.48 8.82 -18.73
C LEU A 477 -8.95 8.91 -18.89
N SER A 478 -8.50 9.84 -19.72
CA SER A 478 -7.07 10.12 -19.86
C SER A 478 -6.55 10.88 -18.65
N SER A 479 -5.54 10.32 -17.98
CA SER A 479 -4.92 10.89 -16.77
C SER A 479 -4.24 12.26 -16.98
N SER A 480 -3.83 12.63 -18.20
CA SER A 480 -3.16 13.91 -18.48
C SER A 480 -4.09 15.03 -18.94
N SER A 481 -5.13 14.71 -19.70
CA SER A 481 -6.03 15.69 -20.31
C SER A 481 -7.45 15.64 -19.77
N GLY A 482 -7.79 14.68 -18.90
CA GLY A 482 -9.15 14.44 -18.44
C GLY A 482 -10.02 13.78 -19.51
N THR A 483 -9.84 14.11 -20.79
CA THR A 483 -10.62 13.61 -21.94
C THR A 483 -10.94 12.11 -21.89
N GLU A 484 -12.19 11.76 -22.22
CA GLU A 484 -12.61 10.37 -22.43
C GLU A 484 -11.66 9.68 -23.41
N LEU A 485 -11.29 8.45 -23.10
CA LEU A 485 -10.59 7.58 -24.03
C LEU A 485 -11.68 6.85 -24.81
N SER A 486 -11.87 7.21 -26.08
CA SER A 486 -12.76 6.52 -27.01
C SER A 486 -11.96 5.80 -28.11
N SER A 487 -12.58 4.83 -28.78
CA SER A 487 -12.02 4.23 -30.00
C SER A 487 -11.89 5.25 -31.13
N ASP A 488 -12.80 6.24 -31.17
CA ASP A 488 -13.01 7.13 -32.31
C ASP A 488 -12.08 8.36 -32.25
N ASP A 489 -11.72 8.83 -31.04
CA ASP A 489 -10.72 9.89 -30.81
C ASP A 489 -9.29 9.49 -31.20
N ILE A 490 -9.07 8.21 -31.47
CA ILE A 490 -7.80 7.68 -32.01
C ILE A 490 -7.58 8.19 -33.45
N SER A 491 -8.66 8.60 -34.14
CA SER A 491 -8.64 9.05 -35.52
C SER A 491 -8.38 10.56 -35.69
N GLU A 492 -8.98 11.46 -34.92
CA GLU A 492 -8.99 12.90 -35.31
C GLU A 492 -8.11 13.87 -34.46
N GLY A 493 -7.74 13.57 -33.22
CA GLY A 493 -7.19 14.60 -32.32
C GLY A 493 -5.66 14.73 -32.18
N ALA A 494 -4.85 13.84 -32.76
CA ALA A 494 -3.42 13.74 -32.46
C ALA A 494 -2.54 13.96 -33.69
N LYS A 495 -1.83 15.10 -33.73
CA LYS A 495 -0.87 15.47 -34.79
C LYS A 495 0.32 14.50 -34.96
N ASN A 496 0.45 13.47 -34.10
CA ASN A 496 1.64 12.62 -34.05
C ASN A 496 1.31 11.12 -33.88
N ASN A 497 1.86 10.27 -34.74
CA ASN A 497 1.53 8.84 -34.81
C ASN A 497 1.93 8.05 -33.54
N ARG A 498 2.94 8.53 -32.80
CA ARG A 498 3.37 7.94 -31.51
C ARG A 498 2.36 8.21 -30.38
N SER A 499 1.72 9.38 -30.33
CA SER A 499 0.76 9.69 -29.25
C SER A 499 -0.57 8.95 -29.45
N ARG A 500 -1.01 8.76 -30.72
CA ARG A 500 -2.15 7.90 -31.07
C ARG A 500 -1.96 6.47 -30.57
N LYS A 501 -0.84 5.83 -30.90
CA LYS A 501 -0.51 4.47 -30.43
C LYS A 501 -0.45 4.37 -28.90
N ARG A 502 0.03 5.41 -28.21
CA ARG A 502 0.07 5.43 -26.75
C ARG A 502 -1.33 5.51 -26.13
N ARG A 503 -2.18 6.41 -26.62
CA ARG A 503 -3.58 6.55 -26.15
C ARG A 503 -4.39 5.28 -26.39
N SER A 504 -4.25 4.67 -27.57
CA SER A 504 -4.90 3.39 -27.90
C SER A 504 -4.54 2.27 -26.92
N ARG A 505 -3.26 2.15 -26.52
CA ARG A 505 -2.81 1.14 -25.55
C ARG A 505 -3.28 1.42 -24.12
N GLU A 506 -3.27 2.70 -23.71
CA GLU A 506 -3.77 3.12 -22.40
C GLU A 506 -5.27 2.85 -22.26
N PHE A 507 -6.05 3.06 -23.33
CA PHE A 507 -7.46 2.70 -23.38
C PHE A 507 -7.70 1.21 -23.20
N VAL A 508 -6.98 0.36 -23.95
CA VAL A 508 -7.10 -1.10 -23.84
C VAL A 508 -6.80 -1.56 -22.42
N ASP A 509 -5.74 -1.03 -21.79
CA ASP A 509 -5.42 -1.38 -20.40
C ASP A 509 -6.53 -1.01 -19.44
N ALA A 510 -7.07 0.20 -19.58
CA ALA A 510 -8.11 0.70 -18.70
C ALA A 510 -9.38 -0.15 -18.83
N MET A 511 -9.75 -0.58 -20.03
CA MET A 511 -10.89 -1.48 -20.24
C MET A 511 -10.65 -2.86 -19.62
N THR A 512 -9.48 -3.46 -19.84
CA THR A 512 -9.13 -4.75 -19.21
C THR A 512 -9.17 -4.67 -17.68
N LEU A 513 -8.72 -3.56 -17.09
CA LEU A 513 -8.80 -3.36 -15.65
C LEU A 513 -10.23 -3.12 -15.15
N ALA A 514 -11.07 -2.44 -15.92
CA ALA A 514 -12.48 -2.22 -15.55
C ALA A 514 -13.27 -3.54 -15.48
N ASP A 515 -12.99 -4.46 -16.40
CA ASP A 515 -13.62 -5.79 -16.43
C ASP A 515 -13.26 -6.63 -15.19
N VAL A 516 -12.00 -6.52 -14.74
CA VAL A 516 -11.48 -7.28 -13.60
C VAL A 516 -12.02 -6.75 -12.27
N PHE A 517 -12.06 -5.43 -12.09
CA PHE A 517 -12.37 -4.79 -10.80
C PHE A 517 -13.82 -4.30 -10.66
N SER A 518 -14.76 -4.79 -11.49
CA SER A 518 -16.22 -4.58 -11.39
C SER A 518 -16.63 -3.11 -11.17
N THR A 519 -16.69 -2.35 -12.27
CA THR A 519 -17.08 -0.92 -12.32
C THR A 519 -16.27 -0.01 -11.37
N PRO A 520 -14.93 0.01 -11.48
CA PRO A 520 -14.11 0.91 -10.68
C PRO A 520 -14.29 2.37 -11.13
N ARG A 521 -14.30 3.29 -10.18
CA ARG A 521 -14.22 4.75 -10.43
C ARG A 521 -12.77 5.20 -10.60
N SER A 522 -11.86 4.60 -9.85
CA SER A 522 -10.42 4.81 -10.03
C SER A 522 -9.62 3.58 -9.64
N ILE A 523 -8.49 3.37 -10.33
CA ILE A 523 -7.55 2.28 -10.08
C ILE A 523 -6.13 2.84 -10.14
N ALA A 524 -5.35 2.64 -9.09
CA ALA A 524 -3.91 2.84 -9.09
C ALA A 524 -3.18 1.51 -9.29
N PHE A 525 -2.18 1.53 -10.16
CA PHE A 525 -1.23 0.45 -10.39
C PHE A 525 0.17 0.92 -10.01
N LEU A 526 0.88 0.14 -9.21
CA LEU A 526 2.28 0.39 -8.86
C LEU A 526 3.09 -0.92 -8.88
N PRO A 527 4.10 -1.05 -9.76
CA PRO A 527 4.98 -2.22 -9.75
C PRO A 527 6.05 -2.08 -8.67
N LEU A 528 6.43 -3.20 -8.03
CA LEU A 528 7.33 -3.26 -6.88
C LEU A 528 8.65 -3.92 -7.27
N TRP A 529 9.72 -3.13 -7.21
CA TRP A 529 11.08 -3.55 -7.53
C TRP A 529 11.78 -4.09 -6.28
N ASP A 530 12.37 -5.27 -6.40
CA ASP A 530 13.28 -5.81 -5.41
C ASP A 530 14.71 -5.47 -5.81
N SER A 531 15.29 -4.48 -5.12
CA SER A 531 16.64 -4.01 -5.38
C SER A 531 17.72 -5.05 -5.08
N ARG A 532 17.49 -5.99 -4.16
CA ARG A 532 18.50 -7.01 -3.84
C ARG A 532 18.58 -8.07 -4.94
N ARG A 533 17.43 -8.41 -5.52
CA ARG A 533 17.33 -9.43 -6.57
C ARG A 533 17.36 -8.83 -7.99
N GLU A 534 17.48 -7.51 -8.10
CA GLU A 534 17.41 -6.74 -9.33
C GLU A 534 16.26 -7.17 -10.26
N ARG A 535 15.06 -7.33 -9.69
CA ARG A 535 13.88 -7.80 -10.45
C ARG A 535 12.58 -7.21 -9.92
N TRP A 536 11.56 -7.22 -10.77
CA TRP A 536 10.18 -6.99 -10.34
C TRP A 536 9.69 -8.18 -9.51
N ARG A 537 9.22 -7.90 -8.29
CA ARG A 537 8.76 -8.92 -7.34
C ARG A 537 7.25 -9.07 -7.34
N SER A 538 6.54 -7.96 -7.30
CA SER A 538 5.07 -7.93 -7.29
C SER A 538 4.57 -6.63 -7.89
N ALA A 539 3.27 -6.51 -8.10
CA ALA A 539 2.61 -5.26 -8.39
C ALA A 539 1.37 -5.12 -7.52
N VAL A 540 1.11 -3.89 -7.06
CA VAL A 540 -0.07 -3.57 -6.27
C VAL A 540 -1.10 -2.85 -7.14
N PHE A 541 -2.34 -3.29 -7.02
CA PHE A 541 -3.53 -2.63 -7.52
C PHE A 541 -4.34 -2.11 -6.33
N VAL A 542 -4.75 -0.85 -6.39
CA VAL A 542 -5.66 -0.24 -5.43
C VAL A 542 -6.81 0.36 -6.21
N TRP A 543 -8.04 0.06 -5.84
CA TRP A 543 -9.21 0.56 -6.53
C TRP A 543 -10.24 1.14 -5.58
N ASN A 544 -11.05 2.03 -6.15
CA ASN A 544 -12.19 2.61 -5.47
C ASN A 544 -13.40 2.65 -6.41
N ASN A 545 -14.57 2.39 -5.84
CA ASN A 545 -15.85 2.37 -6.56
C ASN A 545 -16.73 3.58 -6.21
N CYS A 546 -16.37 4.36 -5.18
CA CYS A 546 -17.15 5.51 -4.74
C CYS A 546 -17.02 6.69 -5.73
N PRO A 547 -18.13 7.22 -6.28
CA PRO A 547 -18.14 8.33 -7.25
C PRO A 547 -17.35 9.59 -6.85
N GLY A 548 -17.36 9.97 -5.58
CA GLY A 548 -16.74 11.18 -5.05
C GLY A 548 -15.28 11.01 -4.66
N ARG A 549 -14.69 9.84 -4.88
CA ARG A 549 -13.29 9.58 -4.56
C ARG A 549 -12.47 9.08 -5.75
N PHE A 550 -11.60 9.96 -6.22
CA PHE A 550 -10.59 9.67 -7.23
C PHE A 550 -9.23 9.47 -6.60
N LEU A 551 -8.52 8.43 -7.03
CA LEU A 551 -7.11 8.29 -6.72
C LEU A 551 -6.32 9.37 -7.45
N ASP A 552 -5.44 10.07 -6.73
CA ASP A 552 -4.52 11.04 -7.30
C ASP A 552 -3.11 10.47 -7.42
N LYS A 553 -2.44 10.78 -8.53
CA LYS A 553 -1.11 10.27 -8.78
C LYS A 553 -0.06 10.92 -7.89
N ALA A 554 -0.18 12.21 -7.59
CA ALA A 554 0.83 12.90 -6.79
C ALA A 554 0.74 12.48 -5.32
N GLU A 555 -0.47 12.21 -4.84
CA GLU A 555 -0.75 11.89 -3.43
C GLU A 555 -0.79 10.38 -3.18
N ASP A 556 -1.78 9.68 -3.73
CA ASP A 556 -2.03 8.28 -3.37
C ASP A 556 -0.91 7.35 -3.86
N VAL A 557 -0.36 7.55 -5.06
CA VAL A 557 0.76 6.71 -5.54
C VAL A 557 2.02 6.91 -4.70
N THR A 558 2.25 8.11 -4.16
CA THR A 558 3.37 8.38 -3.25
C THR A 558 3.18 7.62 -1.94
N TYR A 559 1.96 7.60 -1.40
CA TYR A 559 1.61 6.81 -0.23
C TYR A 559 1.76 5.30 -0.46
N LEU A 560 1.30 4.82 -1.61
CA LEU A 560 1.49 3.43 -2.05
C LEU A 560 2.96 3.07 -2.14
N ALA A 561 3.80 3.94 -2.71
CA ALA A 561 5.23 3.71 -2.83
C ALA A 561 5.92 3.65 -1.48
N ALA A 562 5.59 4.55 -0.54
CA ALA A 562 6.15 4.54 0.80
C ALA A 562 5.82 3.25 1.57
N PHE A 563 4.55 2.82 1.53
CA PHE A 563 4.13 1.57 2.16
C PHE A 563 4.78 0.36 1.49
N SER A 564 4.80 0.35 0.15
CA SER A 564 5.38 -0.76 -0.61
C SER A 564 6.88 -0.91 -0.41
N ASN A 565 7.63 0.18 -0.23
CA ASN A 565 9.04 0.14 0.14
C ASN A 565 9.24 -0.53 1.50
N SER A 566 8.34 -0.26 2.47
CA SER A 566 8.37 -0.91 3.78
C SER A 566 8.05 -2.40 3.70
N LEU A 567 7.08 -2.78 2.87
CA LEU A 567 6.81 -4.19 2.56
C LEU A 567 8.03 -4.85 1.90
N MET A 568 8.65 -4.24 0.89
CA MET A 568 9.84 -4.80 0.24
C MET A 568 11.00 -4.98 1.21
N ALA A 569 11.20 -4.04 2.15
CA ALA A 569 12.20 -4.15 3.21
C ALA A 569 11.92 -5.32 4.15
N GLU A 570 10.66 -5.56 4.50
CA GLU A 570 10.24 -6.68 5.34
C GLU A 570 10.43 -8.03 4.62
N LEU A 571 10.03 -8.14 3.35
CA LEU A 571 10.27 -9.36 2.56
C LEU A 571 11.77 -9.66 2.44
N SER A 572 12.55 -8.61 2.20
CA SER A 572 14.01 -8.62 2.22
C SER A 572 14.55 -9.15 3.57
N ARG A 573 14.01 -8.70 4.70
CA ARG A 573 14.39 -9.18 6.03
C ARG A 573 14.07 -10.68 6.19
N LEU A 574 12.88 -11.12 5.77
CA LEU A 574 12.46 -12.52 5.82
C LEU A 574 13.37 -13.43 4.98
N ASP A 575 13.72 -13.00 3.76
CA ASP A 575 14.65 -13.73 2.90
C ASP A 575 16.04 -13.90 3.53
N ALA A 576 16.53 -12.86 4.21
CA ALA A 576 17.82 -12.92 4.91
C ALA A 576 17.79 -13.95 6.05
N ILE A 577 16.72 -13.94 6.86
CA ILE A 577 16.51 -14.90 7.94
C ILE A 577 16.45 -16.34 7.40
N ALA A 578 15.72 -16.56 6.31
CA ALA A 578 15.64 -17.86 5.66
C ALA A 578 17.01 -18.35 5.17
N ALA A 579 17.78 -17.47 4.54
CA ALA A 579 19.11 -17.78 4.03
C ALA A 579 20.07 -18.15 5.16
N ASP A 580 20.03 -17.44 6.29
CA ASP A 580 20.91 -17.70 7.42
C ASP A 580 20.55 -19.00 8.14
N GLN A 581 19.26 -19.31 8.27
CA GLN A 581 18.81 -20.61 8.78
C GLN A 581 19.20 -21.77 7.85
N ALA A 582 19.08 -21.58 6.54
CA ALA A 582 19.51 -22.58 5.56
C ALA A 582 21.03 -22.83 5.64
N LYS A 583 21.85 -21.77 5.77
CA LYS A 583 23.30 -21.90 5.98
C LYS A 583 23.62 -22.65 7.27
N ALA A 584 22.97 -22.31 8.38
CA ALA A 584 23.20 -22.96 9.66
C ALA A 584 22.82 -24.45 9.61
N THR A 585 21.68 -24.78 9.00
CA THR A 585 21.20 -26.16 8.83
C THR A 585 22.15 -26.96 7.94
N PHE A 586 22.60 -26.38 6.82
CA PHE A 586 23.56 -27.00 5.92
C PHE A 586 24.89 -27.31 6.62
N ILE A 587 25.46 -26.34 7.34
CA ILE A 587 26.73 -26.52 8.05
C ILE A 587 26.60 -27.58 9.15
N SER A 588 25.46 -27.60 9.85
CA SER A 588 25.16 -28.64 10.84
C SER A 588 25.08 -30.05 10.21
N SER A 589 24.37 -30.20 9.08
CA SER A 589 24.21 -31.49 8.39
C SER A 589 25.53 -32.00 7.84
N VAL A 590 26.24 -31.15 7.08
CA VAL A 590 27.53 -31.50 6.45
C VAL A 590 28.56 -31.87 7.51
N SER A 591 28.60 -31.15 8.64
CA SER A 591 29.52 -31.51 9.71
C SER A 591 29.22 -32.89 10.30
N HIS A 592 27.94 -33.23 10.51
CA HIS A 592 27.56 -34.54 11.03
C HIS A 592 27.88 -35.66 10.02
N GLU A 593 27.65 -35.41 8.73
CA GLU A 593 27.94 -36.36 7.64
C GLU A 593 29.44 -36.56 7.41
N LEU A 594 30.27 -35.54 7.66
CA LEU A 594 31.74 -35.66 7.56
C LEU A 594 32.35 -36.27 8.83
N ARG A 595 31.80 -35.98 10.02
CA ARG A 595 32.35 -36.46 11.30
C ARG A 595 32.28 -37.98 11.41
N SER A 596 31.17 -38.61 11.02
CA SER A 596 30.98 -40.06 11.17
C SER A 596 31.99 -40.91 10.37
N PRO A 597 32.20 -40.70 9.05
CA PRO A 597 33.21 -41.43 8.29
C PRO A 597 34.63 -41.07 8.74
N LEU A 598 34.88 -39.82 9.16
CA LEU A 598 36.20 -39.40 9.64
C LEU A 598 36.61 -40.13 10.93
N HIS A 599 35.69 -40.31 11.88
CA HIS A 599 35.95 -41.16 13.05
C HIS A 599 36.16 -42.62 12.67
N GLY A 600 35.44 -43.14 11.67
CA GLY A 600 35.67 -44.48 11.14
C GLY A 600 37.07 -44.66 10.56
N VAL A 601 37.55 -43.68 9.77
CA VAL A 601 38.92 -43.66 9.23
C VAL A 601 39.95 -43.56 10.35
N LEU A 602 39.75 -42.67 11.33
CA LEU A 602 40.67 -42.52 12.47
C LEU A 602 40.75 -43.80 13.32
N ALA A 603 39.62 -44.44 13.62
CA ALA A 603 39.58 -45.71 14.34
C ALA A 603 40.28 -46.83 13.57
N GLY A 604 40.09 -46.89 12.24
CA GLY A 604 40.79 -47.87 11.39
C GLY A 604 42.31 -47.64 11.38
N VAL A 605 42.76 -46.38 11.37
CA VAL A 605 44.18 -46.04 11.46
C VAL A 605 44.75 -46.37 12.83
N GLU A 606 44.02 -46.09 13.91
CA GLU A 606 44.42 -46.47 15.28
C GLU A 606 44.59 -48.00 15.40
N LEU A 607 43.65 -48.79 14.85
CA LEU A 607 43.76 -50.25 14.84
C LEU A 607 44.95 -50.74 13.99
N LEU A 608 45.22 -50.10 12.85
CA LEU A 608 46.40 -50.42 12.05
C LEU A 608 47.71 -50.09 12.80
N GLN A 609 47.74 -49.00 13.56
CA GLN A 609 48.90 -48.63 14.37
C GLN A 609 49.17 -49.62 15.51
N GLU A 610 48.17 -50.37 15.97
CA GLU A 610 48.34 -51.46 16.96
C GLU A 610 48.87 -52.77 16.35
N SER A 611 48.93 -52.86 15.01
CA SER A 611 49.47 -54.03 14.31
C SER A 611 50.98 -53.91 14.04
N ASP A 612 51.63 -55.03 13.68
CA ASP A 612 53.05 -55.04 13.33
C ASP A 612 53.29 -54.35 11.97
N LEU A 613 53.45 -53.03 11.99
CA LEU A 613 53.73 -52.20 10.83
C LEU A 613 55.25 -52.03 10.62
N ASN A 614 55.68 -52.00 9.35
CA ASN A 614 57.04 -51.56 9.03
C ASN A 614 57.17 -50.02 9.18
N ASN A 615 58.40 -49.51 9.28
CA ASN A 615 58.65 -48.07 9.49
C ASN A 615 57.93 -47.17 8.47
N TYR A 616 57.85 -47.60 7.21
CA TYR A 616 57.15 -46.86 6.15
C TYR A 616 55.62 -46.83 6.36
N GLN A 617 55.01 -47.96 6.73
CA GLN A 617 53.59 -48.07 7.05
C GLN A 617 53.24 -47.30 8.33
N GLN A 618 54.14 -47.25 9.30
CA GLN A 618 53.99 -46.46 10.53
C GLN A 618 54.01 -44.95 10.24
N GLU A 619 54.90 -44.48 9.38
CA GLU A 619 54.90 -43.08 8.92
C GLU A 619 53.62 -42.72 8.15
N MET A 620 53.14 -43.62 7.27
CA MET A 620 51.90 -43.45 6.52
C MET A 620 50.67 -43.34 7.42
N THR A 621 50.50 -44.29 8.36
CA THR A 621 49.38 -44.29 9.30
C THR A 621 49.40 -43.06 10.21
N THR A 622 50.58 -42.65 10.66
CA THR A 622 50.76 -41.41 11.44
C THR A 622 50.34 -40.17 10.63
N THR A 623 50.70 -40.10 9.35
CA THR A 623 50.31 -39.00 8.46
C THR A 623 48.79 -38.94 8.26
N ILE A 624 48.14 -40.08 8.03
CA ILE A 624 46.67 -40.15 7.89
C ILE A 624 45.99 -39.73 9.22
N SER A 625 46.50 -40.20 10.37
CA SER A 625 45.97 -39.83 11.69
C SER A 625 46.01 -38.32 11.94
N MET A 626 47.16 -37.68 11.67
CA MET A 626 47.32 -36.24 11.86
C MET A 626 46.47 -35.40 10.89
N ALA A 627 46.38 -35.84 9.63
CA ALA A 627 45.53 -35.21 8.64
C ALA A 627 44.04 -35.30 9.05
N GLY A 628 43.61 -36.47 9.54
CA GLY A 628 42.25 -36.69 10.02
C GLY A 628 41.90 -35.88 11.26
N LYS A 629 42.79 -35.82 12.26
CA LYS A 629 42.63 -34.99 13.47
C LYS A 629 42.56 -33.49 13.13
N THR A 630 43.44 -33.03 12.24
CA THR A 630 43.42 -31.64 11.75
C THR A 630 42.10 -31.30 11.04
N LEU A 631 41.60 -32.20 10.20
CA LEU A 631 40.33 -31.98 9.51
C LEU A 631 39.15 -31.94 10.51
N LEU A 632 39.14 -32.83 11.51
CA LEU A 632 38.11 -32.85 12.56
C LEU A 632 38.09 -31.53 13.35
N ASP A 633 39.26 -31.02 13.73
CA ASP A 633 39.40 -29.72 14.40
C ASP A 633 38.82 -28.59 13.54
N THR A 634 39.15 -28.55 12.24
CA THR A 634 38.64 -27.51 11.34
C THR A 634 37.12 -27.55 11.19
N ILE A 635 36.53 -28.75 11.10
CA ILE A 635 35.08 -28.93 11.03
C ILE A 635 34.39 -28.48 12.32
N ASN A 636 34.97 -28.82 13.48
CA ASN A 636 34.44 -28.41 14.78
C ASN A 636 34.51 -26.89 14.96
N ASN A 637 35.59 -26.24 14.52
CA ASN A 637 35.70 -24.77 14.57
C ASN A 637 34.64 -24.08 13.70
N ILE A 638 34.33 -24.61 12.52
CA ILE A 638 33.27 -24.06 11.64
C ILE A 638 31.89 -24.20 12.31
N LEU A 639 31.61 -25.33 12.97
CA LEU A 639 30.39 -25.50 13.74
C LEU A 639 30.28 -24.53 14.91
N ASP A 640 31.35 -24.35 15.66
CA ASP A 640 31.34 -23.45 16.81
C ASP A 640 31.15 -22.00 16.37
N PHE A 641 31.77 -21.60 15.26
CA PHE A 641 31.56 -20.30 14.64
C PHE A 641 30.08 -20.07 14.25
N THR A 642 29.44 -21.06 13.63
CA THR A 642 28.02 -20.96 13.24
C THR A 642 27.04 -20.95 14.41
N LYS A 643 27.34 -21.68 15.49
CA LYS A 643 26.56 -21.63 16.73
C LYS A 643 26.67 -20.28 17.41
N ILE A 644 27.87 -19.70 17.50
CA ILE A 644 28.06 -18.42 18.20
C ILE A 644 27.36 -17.28 17.48
N ASN A 645 27.45 -17.21 16.15
CA ASN A 645 26.73 -16.18 15.40
C ASN A 645 25.22 -16.25 15.64
N SER A 646 24.63 -17.46 15.67
CA SER A 646 23.19 -17.60 15.94
C SER A 646 22.79 -17.22 17.38
N PHE A 647 23.62 -17.51 18.39
CA PHE A 647 23.36 -17.05 19.77
C PHE A 647 23.50 -15.53 19.93
N THR A 648 24.53 -14.91 19.33
CA THR A 648 24.73 -13.45 19.41
C THR A 648 23.61 -12.66 18.77
N ASP A 649 22.98 -13.19 17.71
CA ASP A 649 21.83 -12.56 17.06
C ASP A 649 20.54 -12.67 17.90
N LEU A 650 20.38 -13.76 18.66
CA LEU A 650 19.26 -13.93 19.61
C LEU A 650 19.38 -12.99 20.81
N GLU A 651 20.57 -12.83 21.39
CA GLU A 651 20.80 -11.90 22.51
C GLU A 651 20.56 -10.43 22.11
N ARG A 652 20.91 -10.06 20.87
CA ARG A 652 20.61 -8.72 20.34
C ARG A 652 19.10 -8.48 20.21
N LYS A 653 18.33 -9.52 19.91
CA LYS A 653 16.87 -9.45 19.77
C LYS A 653 16.19 -9.31 21.14
N ASP A 654 16.62 -10.10 22.12
CA ASP A 654 16.10 -10.06 23.51
C ASP A 654 16.41 -8.75 24.25
N ARG A 655 17.54 -8.10 23.95
CA ARG A 655 17.84 -6.77 24.50
C ARG A 655 16.92 -5.68 23.94
N LYS A 656 16.45 -5.82 22.70
CA LYS A 656 15.59 -4.83 22.04
C LYS A 656 14.13 -4.89 22.53
N ASP A 657 13.64 -6.08 22.89
CA ASP A 657 12.30 -6.26 23.48
C ASP A 657 12.23 -5.83 24.95
N LYS A 658 13.34 -5.92 25.70
CA LYS A 658 13.39 -5.47 27.11
C LYS A 658 13.50 -3.96 27.31
N ASP A 659 13.96 -3.21 26.30
CA ASP A 659 14.03 -1.74 26.38
C ASP A 659 12.68 -1.04 26.17
N LEU A 660 11.64 -1.74 25.68
CA LEU A 660 10.29 -1.19 25.56
C LEU A 660 9.42 -1.39 26.81
N THR A 661 9.90 -2.13 27.81
CA THR A 661 9.14 -2.47 29.02
C THR A 661 9.98 -2.38 30.29
N ARG A 662 10.50 -1.19 30.64
CA ARG A 662 10.97 -0.98 32.03
C ARG A 662 10.99 0.48 32.48
N ASN A 663 9.85 0.89 33.03
CA ASN A 663 9.79 1.93 34.05
C ASN A 663 9.16 1.33 35.32
N ALA A 664 9.90 0.47 36.02
CA ALA A 664 9.67 0.09 37.42
C ALA A 664 10.90 -0.68 37.91
N GLY A 665 11.51 -0.19 38.99
CA GLY A 665 12.79 -0.66 39.51
C GLY A 665 12.76 -2.13 39.93
N PHE A 666 13.83 -2.85 39.57
CA PHE A 666 14.17 -4.09 40.24
C PHE A 666 15.69 -4.22 40.36
N LYS A 667 16.11 -4.59 41.57
CA LYS A 667 17.50 -4.66 42.05
C LYS A 667 18.32 -5.64 41.22
N THR A 668 19.52 -5.23 40.86
CA THR A 668 20.59 -6.07 40.30
C THR A 668 21.06 -7.06 41.35
N ALA A 669 20.56 -8.29 41.28
CA ALA A 669 21.16 -9.44 41.92
C ALA A 669 21.60 -10.39 40.79
N ASP A 670 22.93 -10.47 40.66
CA ASP A 670 23.68 -11.68 40.33
C ASP A 670 23.04 -12.65 39.33
N MET A 671 23.33 -12.46 38.05
CA MET A 671 23.09 -13.45 37.00
C MET A 671 24.24 -13.43 36.01
N GLY A 672 25.22 -14.29 36.29
CA GLY A 672 25.98 -15.09 35.34
C GLY A 672 26.47 -14.41 34.07
N GLU A 673 27.72 -13.98 34.12
CA GLU A 673 28.60 -13.78 32.98
C GLU A 673 28.82 -15.12 32.25
N VAL A 674 27.82 -15.62 31.52
CA VAL A 674 27.95 -16.78 30.61
C VAL A 674 28.26 -16.23 29.22
N GLY A 675 29.40 -15.55 29.11
CA GLY A 675 30.01 -15.17 27.84
C GLY A 675 30.94 -16.28 27.38
N VAL A 676 30.51 -17.06 26.40
CA VAL A 676 31.18 -18.25 25.83
C VAL A 676 32.57 -17.89 25.28
N THR A 677 33.58 -17.92 26.13
CA THR A 677 34.99 -17.86 25.75
C THR A 677 35.66 -19.16 26.16
N SER A 678 36.33 -19.82 25.23
CA SER A 678 37.15 -21.01 25.50
C SER A 678 38.60 -20.60 25.66
N VAL A 679 39.25 -21.09 26.72
CA VAL A 679 40.69 -20.94 26.87
C VAL A 679 41.37 -21.89 25.89
N VAL A 680 42.09 -21.34 24.93
CA VAL A 680 42.83 -22.09 23.90
C VAL A 680 44.32 -21.88 24.11
N ASP A 681 45.08 -22.97 24.20
CA ASP A 681 46.53 -22.92 24.27
C ASP A 681 47.14 -22.81 22.86
N LEU A 682 47.70 -21.64 22.55
CA LEU A 682 48.32 -21.37 21.25
C LEU A 682 49.58 -22.21 21.03
N ALA A 683 50.27 -22.63 22.09
CA ALA A 683 51.48 -23.46 21.96
C ALA A 683 51.15 -24.83 21.37
N VAL A 684 50.13 -25.49 21.92
CA VAL A 684 49.64 -26.80 21.45
C VAL A 684 49.14 -26.71 20.00
N LEU A 685 48.42 -25.64 19.65
CA LEU A 685 47.98 -25.43 18.27
C LEU A 685 49.15 -25.24 17.30
N THR A 686 50.19 -24.51 17.73
CA THR A 686 51.37 -24.27 16.90
C THR A 686 52.19 -25.54 16.73
N GLU A 687 52.37 -26.32 17.79
CA GLU A 687 53.02 -27.64 17.78
C GLU A 687 52.34 -28.59 16.81
N ASN A 688 51.02 -28.75 16.91
CA ASN A 688 50.24 -29.60 16.01
C ASN A 688 50.40 -29.20 14.52
N VAL A 689 50.47 -27.90 14.23
CA VAL A 689 50.69 -27.40 12.87
C VAL A 689 52.11 -27.73 12.39
N VAL A 690 53.11 -27.50 13.25
CA VAL A 690 54.52 -27.80 12.96
C VAL A 690 54.70 -29.30 12.70
N ASP A 691 54.22 -30.17 13.58
CA ASP A 691 54.34 -31.62 13.46
C ASP A 691 53.69 -32.14 12.19
N THR A 692 52.51 -31.61 11.84
CA THR A 692 51.83 -31.95 10.59
C THR A 692 52.67 -31.55 9.37
N THR A 693 53.28 -30.35 9.38
CA THR A 693 54.11 -29.90 8.25
C THR A 693 55.43 -30.65 8.12
N VAL A 694 56.08 -30.97 9.25
CA VAL A 694 57.32 -31.74 9.29
C VAL A 694 57.07 -33.14 8.77
N THR A 695 56.02 -33.81 9.25
CA THR A 695 55.71 -35.18 8.83
C THR A 695 55.26 -35.25 7.38
N ALA A 696 54.49 -34.26 6.89
CA ALA A 696 54.14 -34.19 5.48
C ALA A 696 55.38 -34.01 4.57
N LYS A 697 56.38 -33.24 5.02
CA LYS A 697 57.60 -32.99 4.25
C LYS A 697 58.61 -34.13 4.35
N SER A 698 58.72 -34.79 5.51
CA SER A 698 59.52 -36.01 5.66
C SER A 698 58.97 -37.11 4.76
N PHE A 699 57.65 -37.29 4.69
CA PHE A 699 57.01 -38.27 3.80
C PHE A 699 57.29 -38.00 2.31
N GLN A 700 57.27 -36.74 1.86
CA GLN A 700 57.68 -36.37 0.49
C GLN A 700 59.14 -36.72 0.21
N SER A 701 60.03 -36.58 1.21
CA SER A 701 61.43 -36.96 1.08
C SER A 701 61.62 -38.48 1.03
N SER A 702 60.86 -39.24 1.83
CA SER A 702 60.89 -40.71 1.85
C SER A 702 60.37 -41.30 0.52
N LYS A 703 59.33 -40.71 -0.08
CA LYS A 703 58.81 -41.13 -1.39
C LYS A 703 59.80 -40.89 -2.53
N ALA A 704 60.50 -39.74 -2.50
CA ALA A 704 61.55 -39.44 -3.47
C ALA A 704 62.76 -40.40 -3.37
N GLN A 705 62.98 -41.05 -2.22
CA GLN A 705 64.00 -42.10 -2.08
C GLN A 705 63.54 -43.48 -2.58
N GLN A 706 62.23 -43.70 -2.79
CA GLN A 706 61.66 -44.97 -3.21
C GLN A 706 61.53 -45.06 -4.75
N ASP A 707 61.38 -43.93 -5.45
CA ASP A 707 61.41 -43.86 -6.93
C ASP A 707 62.86 -43.93 -7.49
N ASP A 708 63.88 -43.70 -6.65
CA ASP A 708 65.31 -43.75 -6.98
C ASP A 708 65.94 -45.13 -6.62
N GLU A 709 65.25 -46.24 -6.90
CA GLU A 709 65.70 -47.61 -6.53
C GLU A 709 66.81 -48.20 -7.44
N ASP A 710 67.62 -47.36 -8.10
CA ASP A 710 68.78 -47.81 -8.91
C ASP A 710 70.16 -47.32 -8.37
N GLU A 711 70.23 -46.65 -7.22
CA GLU A 711 71.51 -46.24 -6.61
C GLU A 711 71.76 -46.81 -5.20
N LEU A 712 72.73 -47.73 -5.14
CA LEU A 712 73.21 -48.43 -3.96
C LEU A 712 74.04 -47.52 -3.01
N ALA A 713 73.41 -46.56 -2.33
CA ALA A 713 74.05 -45.83 -1.22
C ALA A 713 73.04 -45.35 -0.15
N PRO A 714 73.33 -45.47 1.16
CA PRO A 714 72.45 -44.99 2.21
C PRO A 714 72.51 -43.45 2.30
N LYS A 715 71.59 -42.76 1.63
CA LYS A 715 71.43 -41.30 1.75
C LYS A 715 70.73 -40.99 3.07
N THR A 716 71.42 -40.28 3.98
CA THR A 716 70.87 -39.80 5.26
C THR A 716 69.61 -38.95 5.04
N PRO A 717 68.56 -39.08 5.88
CA PRO A 717 67.32 -38.33 5.69
C PRO A 717 67.60 -36.81 5.74
N LYS A 718 67.07 -36.07 4.76
CA LYS A 718 67.19 -34.60 4.74
C LYS A 718 66.45 -34.03 5.94
N ALA A 719 67.18 -33.41 6.88
CA ALA A 719 66.60 -32.78 8.06
C ALA A 719 65.69 -31.61 7.64
N VAL A 720 64.41 -31.67 8.05
CA VAL A 720 63.46 -30.57 7.85
C VAL A 720 63.71 -29.52 8.93
N ALA A 721 64.11 -28.31 8.55
CA ALA A 721 64.27 -27.19 9.46
C ALA A 721 63.01 -26.32 9.48
N VAL A 722 62.39 -26.16 10.64
CA VAL A 722 61.24 -25.26 10.84
C VAL A 722 61.72 -24.01 11.57
N VAL A 723 61.56 -22.85 10.93
CA VAL A 723 61.91 -21.56 11.53
C VAL A 723 60.64 -20.91 12.08
N LEU A 724 60.55 -20.85 13.41
CA LEU A 724 59.45 -20.19 14.11
C LEU A 724 59.88 -18.78 14.54
N ASN A 725 59.16 -17.76 14.07
CA ASN A 725 59.38 -16.38 14.51
C ASN A 725 58.22 -15.95 15.42
N ILE A 726 58.40 -16.09 16.74
CA ILE A 726 57.34 -15.86 17.73
C ILE A 726 57.87 -14.94 18.84
N ALA A 727 57.09 -13.89 19.18
CA ALA A 727 57.41 -12.99 20.28
C ALA A 727 57.27 -13.71 21.64
N LYS A 728 58.25 -13.53 22.53
CA LYS A 728 58.27 -14.18 23.86
C LYS A 728 57.07 -13.73 24.72
N ARG A 729 56.32 -14.69 25.27
CA ARG A 729 55.18 -14.48 26.19
C ARG A 729 55.29 -15.37 27.43
N SER A 730 54.66 -14.94 28.52
CA SER A 730 54.63 -15.67 29.81
C SER A 730 53.58 -16.78 29.87
N ASN A 731 52.52 -16.69 29.06
CA ASN A 731 51.53 -17.74 28.83
C ASN A 731 51.05 -17.70 27.37
N TRP A 732 50.62 -18.86 26.88
CA TRP A 732 50.09 -19.03 25.51
C TRP A 732 48.59 -19.29 25.48
N ASN A 733 47.95 -19.25 26.66
CA ASN A 733 46.51 -19.37 26.82
C ASN A 733 45.82 -18.08 26.38
N LEU A 734 44.98 -18.18 25.36
CA LEU A 734 44.15 -17.09 24.87
C LEU A 734 42.69 -17.41 25.16
N SER A 735 41.99 -16.46 25.78
CA SER A 735 40.54 -16.53 25.88
C SER A 735 39.97 -16.04 24.55
N ILE A 736 39.52 -16.97 23.72
CA ILE A 736 38.92 -16.68 22.42
C ILE A 736 37.49 -17.21 22.39
N SER A 737 36.61 -16.51 21.68
CA SER A 737 35.31 -17.06 21.33
C SER A 737 35.54 -18.33 20.48
N PRO A 738 34.87 -19.45 20.78
CA PRO A 738 34.98 -20.66 19.99
C PRO A 738 34.77 -20.40 18.49
N GLY A 739 35.51 -21.09 17.62
CA GLY A 739 35.46 -20.89 16.17
C GLY A 739 36.01 -19.55 15.63
N SER A 740 36.57 -18.67 16.47
CA SER A 740 37.10 -17.34 16.05
C SER A 740 38.55 -17.35 15.57
N TRP A 741 39.11 -18.53 15.33
CA TRP A 741 40.45 -18.72 14.77
C TRP A 741 40.38 -19.64 13.56
N THR A 742 41.19 -19.36 12.54
CA THR A 742 41.28 -20.16 11.32
C THR A 742 42.74 -20.42 10.96
N ARG A 743 43.02 -21.63 10.48
CA ARG A 743 44.34 -22.00 9.94
C ARG A 743 44.43 -21.49 8.51
N VAL A 744 45.28 -20.49 8.24
CA VAL A 744 45.56 -20.03 6.87
C VAL A 744 46.81 -20.76 6.38
N LYS A 745 46.65 -21.60 5.36
CA LYS A 745 47.78 -22.21 4.64
C LYS A 745 48.03 -21.40 3.37
N PHE A 746 49.28 -20.98 3.16
CA PHE A 746 49.74 -20.35 1.93
C PHE A 746 50.43 -21.37 1.04
#